data_AF-A0A520RK01-F1
#
_entry.id   AF-A0A520RK01-F1
#
_cell.length_a   1.000
_cell.length_b   1.000
_cell.length_c   1.000
_cell.angle_alpha   90.00
_cell.angle_beta   90.00
_cell.angle_gamma   90.00
#
_symmetry.space_group_name_H-M   'P 1'
#
loop_
_entity.id
_entity.type
_entity.pdbx_description
1 polymer ?
#
loop_
_entity_poly.entity_id
_entity_poly.type
_entity_poly.pdbx_seq_one_letter_code
_entity_poly.pdbx_strand_id
1 'polypeptide(L)'
;MNSSTKLYSISAVSFCLLISLLPCGASAQVVGFPASKTALELRRNVFEQGRKSDQPFANFRLFMKYQLPAGQEGAVHLGQHIKLNLLSGNHVMSIEHEHLDRQAGRLFAMVDGREMMKMSLPVKQTSQYQSTQEEASSLFSMDGDYTVSARFLTEGNGTLFAKCMAEGKWSPNAKALFIRDGRLVFDIGWLGAVSGGPKVNDGKLHHVVLHVRNGDVELFLDGQSVGKKRSFMAEDENDHVFKIGASAQDFGFDWEGGDLQQILFWKGGLRHLALSKLIQDESIDKIKVQPGFDWQGATLKETFNGDGVPGYPVALRVEGPVRIEEAWVQPLVETDHAQLMADWDDETMEVGRKLYHSLCVTCHGTAQTPGSLPTALKFHEGAFKNGKDPYGMFQTLSLGYGLMVPQGQYTRAEKYAVIQYIRENLIKPHNSDQYFEVDAPYLTSLPRPLKTLRESEAVTERRDNQYELMDFGPALMWTYQVNGAEKISEWNIAQKGINIRLNPGDGGVSKGRAWMVYDEDTMRVAAAYSGDAFTDWRGIAFDGSHGTHTRIKGDVAFINSDAPAWKHPSQDTWEDQRIVGRDGRQFGPLPKDWLHYKGLYYHEDKTVIRYTVGNTMILEKPGVFDYGSSPIFVRTFNVAPHSQSLVSRIAPDLDELAVSVRGASGVTTRRFGGFVELLIPAGASDQHFNVLIAKTDEDTLKGLEAAIPVEDLEMFTRGGEPRFDQKVIHTQGVQGNSDEPFAVDVLTVPDALANPWESWMRLGGFDFFPDNPDRAAVCTWMGDVWLVDGVAGDLKDLRWRRICSGLFQPLGLKIHEGVIYVTCRDQIARLHDFNGDQEIDYVESFNNDAQVTEHFHEFAMGLQVDQSGNFYYAKSARHAKTALVPHHGTLLRVSSDGSRTDIVANGFRAANGVCLNPDGTWIVTDQEGHWNPKNRINYVKEGGFYGNMFGYHDVKDSSDEAMEQPLCWITNGFDRSPAELLWATEPAQWGPLNGVLLNLSYGYGKIYTVPHELIQGQAQGGMCELPISQFPTGVMRGRFHPENGQLYGAGMFAWAGTQHQAGGFYRIRYTGKPAYMPIALEAIETGMRITFSDPLDKEFTENVTHYKIQTWSLKRTANYGSRHYDERELVVKSAVLSQDRRTLFLEIPEIHPTWGMEMRCELKGAAGNEPVTRVIHNSIHHLGKGLF
;
A
#
# COMPACT_ATOMS: atom_id res chain seq x y z
N MET A 1 36.69 -62.62 -45.19
CA MET A 1 35.43 -62.94 -45.90
C MET A 1 34.42 -61.85 -45.59
N ASN A 2 34.24 -60.78 -46.39
CA ASN A 2 35.08 -60.04 -47.32
C ASN A 2 34.24 -58.78 -47.61
N SER A 3 34.72 -57.54 -47.60
CA SER A 3 36.03 -56.90 -47.40
C SER A 3 35.76 -55.43 -47.77
N SER A 4 36.33 -54.39 -47.18
CA SER A 4 37.71 -54.28 -46.68
C SER A 4 37.81 -53.11 -45.69
N THR A 5 38.07 -53.33 -44.40
CA THR A 5 39.41 -53.36 -43.76
C THR A 5 40.32 -52.15 -44.05
N LYS A 6 40.67 -51.41 -42.99
CA LYS A 6 41.90 -51.65 -42.22
C LYS A 6 41.92 -50.86 -40.89
N LEU A 7 41.96 -51.60 -39.79
CA LEU A 7 42.57 -51.20 -38.52
C LEU A 7 44.08 -51.04 -38.72
N TYR A 8 44.72 -50.15 -37.96
CA TYR A 8 45.85 -50.50 -37.09
C TYR A 8 46.01 -49.46 -35.98
N SER A 9 46.24 -49.99 -34.79
CA SER A 9 46.38 -49.37 -33.48
C SER A 9 47.85 -49.11 -33.09
N ILE A 10 48.01 -48.50 -31.90
CA ILE A 10 49.18 -48.46 -30.99
C ILE A 10 50.31 -47.50 -31.47
N SER A 11 50.90 -46.58 -30.69
CA SER A 11 51.24 -46.51 -29.25
C SER A 11 51.64 -45.04 -28.88
N ALA A 12 51.29 -44.53 -27.68
CA ALA A 12 52.21 -44.18 -26.55
C ALA A 12 53.23 -43.03 -26.83
N VAL A 13 53.47 -41.96 -26.03
CA VAL A 13 53.23 -41.60 -24.61
C VAL A 13 53.65 -40.12 -24.38
N SER A 14 53.00 -39.42 -23.42
CA SER A 14 53.41 -38.20 -22.64
C SER A 14 53.56 -36.82 -23.34
N PHE A 15 53.23 -35.64 -22.78
CA PHE A 15 52.87 -35.17 -21.42
C PHE A 15 52.21 -33.76 -21.49
N CYS A 16 51.23 -33.50 -20.60
CA CYS A 16 50.87 -32.25 -19.91
C CYS A 16 50.20 -30.99 -20.54
N LEU A 17 49.07 -30.63 -19.89
CA LEU A 17 48.58 -29.33 -19.37
C LEU A 17 47.42 -28.53 -20.05
N LEU A 18 46.24 -28.66 -19.42
CA LEU A 18 45.23 -27.69 -18.92
C LEU A 18 44.40 -26.71 -19.82
N ILE A 19 43.07 -26.83 -19.62
CA ILE A 19 42.02 -25.82 -19.31
C ILE A 19 41.08 -25.23 -20.41
N SER A 20 39.78 -25.55 -20.22
CA SER A 20 38.48 -24.83 -20.39
C SER A 20 37.92 -24.34 -21.75
N LEU A 21 36.67 -24.73 -22.11
CA LEU A 21 35.41 -23.97 -21.85
C LEU A 21 34.11 -24.67 -22.40
N LEU A 22 33.15 -24.85 -21.48
CA LEU A 22 31.65 -24.83 -21.45
C LEU A 22 30.73 -25.50 -22.52
N PRO A 23 29.65 -26.20 -22.07
CA PRO A 23 28.41 -26.42 -22.81
C PRO A 23 27.27 -25.47 -22.36
N CYS A 24 26.44 -25.06 -23.31
CA CYS A 24 25.28 -24.17 -23.14
C CYS A 24 24.12 -24.93 -22.46
N GLY A 25 23.76 -24.53 -21.24
CA GLY A 25 22.55 -25.00 -20.54
C GLY A 25 21.46 -23.93 -20.61
N ALA A 26 20.30 -24.29 -21.15
CA ALA A 26 19.08 -23.48 -21.07
C ALA A 26 18.53 -23.55 -19.64
N SER A 27 18.57 -22.43 -18.92
CA SER A 27 17.99 -22.29 -17.58
C SER A 27 16.47 -22.07 -17.69
N ALA A 28 15.71 -22.87 -16.97
CA ALA A 28 14.32 -22.57 -16.65
C ALA A 28 14.28 -21.32 -15.75
N GLN A 29 13.60 -20.26 -16.19
CA GLN A 29 13.30 -19.12 -15.33
C GLN A 29 12.18 -19.50 -14.36
N VAL A 30 12.58 -19.97 -13.19
CA VAL A 30 11.81 -19.76 -11.96
C VAL A 30 11.71 -18.24 -11.80
N VAL A 31 10.50 -17.65 -11.76
CA VAL A 31 10.34 -16.24 -11.41
C VAL A 31 10.57 -16.11 -9.90
N GLY A 32 11.83 -16.25 -9.49
CA GLY A 32 12.32 -15.84 -8.18
C GLY A 32 12.56 -14.34 -8.21
N PHE A 33 12.25 -13.66 -7.12
CA PHE A 33 12.66 -12.27 -6.91
C PHE A 33 14.15 -12.12 -7.20
N PRO A 34 14.61 -11.00 -7.81
CA PRO A 34 16.03 -10.79 -8.02
C PRO A 34 16.75 -10.81 -6.67
N ALA A 35 17.81 -11.60 -6.57
CA ALA A 35 18.61 -11.67 -5.35
C ALA A 35 19.25 -10.29 -5.04
N SER A 36 19.59 -10.05 -3.77
CA SER A 36 20.45 -8.94 -3.36
C SER A 36 21.71 -8.94 -4.21
N LYS A 37 22.05 -7.78 -4.79
CA LYS A 37 23.28 -7.64 -5.58
C LYS A 37 24.44 -7.33 -4.65
N THR A 38 25.50 -8.12 -4.76
CA THR A 38 26.80 -7.81 -4.16
C THR A 38 27.37 -6.51 -4.76
N ALA A 39 28.26 -5.85 -4.04
CA ALA A 39 28.93 -4.65 -4.53
C ALA A 39 29.71 -4.87 -5.84
N LEU A 40 30.12 -6.11 -6.12
CA LEU A 40 30.75 -6.53 -7.37
C LEU A 40 29.76 -6.62 -8.53
N GLU A 41 28.54 -7.10 -8.30
CA GLU A 41 27.47 -7.19 -9.31
C GLU A 41 26.94 -5.82 -9.74
N LEU A 42 27.22 -4.78 -8.96
CA LEU A 42 26.96 -3.38 -9.32
C LEU A 42 27.99 -2.81 -10.30
N ARG A 43 29.06 -3.55 -10.60
CA ARG A 43 30.07 -3.15 -11.58
C ARG A 43 29.66 -3.66 -12.96
N ARG A 44 29.65 -2.75 -13.94
CA ARG A 44 29.44 -3.06 -15.35
C ARG A 44 30.72 -2.81 -16.11
N ASN A 45 31.18 -3.78 -16.89
CA ASN A 45 32.27 -3.56 -17.83
C ASN A 45 31.87 -2.49 -18.86
N VAL A 46 32.81 -1.63 -19.23
CA VAL A 46 32.49 -0.43 -20.03
C VAL A 46 32.89 -0.56 -21.49
N PHE A 47 33.91 -1.37 -21.79
CA PHE A 47 34.59 -1.38 -23.10
C PHE A 47 34.63 -2.78 -23.73
N GLU A 48 33.53 -3.54 -23.66
CA GLU A 48 33.47 -4.95 -24.11
C GLU A 48 33.61 -5.11 -25.63
N GLN A 49 33.20 -4.12 -26.43
CA GLN A 49 33.25 -4.16 -27.92
C GLN A 49 34.05 -3.02 -28.56
N GLY A 50 35.11 -2.54 -27.89
CA GLY A 50 36.00 -1.51 -28.44
C GLY A 50 36.36 -0.42 -27.44
N ARG A 51 36.89 0.72 -27.91
CA ARG A 51 37.29 1.85 -27.05
C ARG A 51 36.15 2.83 -26.73
N LYS A 52 34.89 2.43 -26.82
CA LYS A 52 33.70 3.27 -26.56
C LYS A 52 32.66 2.46 -25.78
N SER A 53 31.93 3.10 -24.88
CA SER A 53 30.83 2.46 -24.17
C SER A 53 29.61 2.22 -25.06
N ASP A 54 28.95 1.09 -24.86
CA ASP A 54 27.76 0.69 -25.62
C ASP A 54 26.52 1.54 -25.27
N GLN A 55 26.52 2.13 -24.07
CA GLN A 55 25.50 3.04 -23.57
C GLN A 55 26.15 4.20 -22.79
N PRO A 56 25.45 5.34 -22.63
CA PRO A 56 25.90 6.41 -21.75
C PRO A 56 25.55 6.12 -20.29
N PHE A 57 26.34 6.67 -19.36
CA PHE A 57 26.17 6.47 -17.91
C PHE A 57 25.94 7.80 -17.20
N ALA A 58 25.06 7.80 -16.20
CA ALA A 58 24.79 8.94 -15.32
C ALA A 58 25.29 8.62 -13.90
N ASN A 59 25.72 9.64 -13.16
CA ASN A 59 26.10 9.55 -11.74
C ASN A 59 26.90 8.29 -11.40
N PHE A 60 28.09 8.17 -11.99
CA PHE A 60 28.87 6.93 -11.95
C PHE A 60 30.30 7.17 -11.49
N ARG A 61 30.90 6.09 -11.00
CA ARG A 61 32.33 5.95 -10.82
C ARG A 61 32.88 5.02 -11.90
N LEU A 62 33.77 5.53 -12.75
CA LEU A 62 34.58 4.74 -13.67
C LEU A 62 35.89 4.35 -12.98
N PHE A 63 36.25 3.09 -13.04
CA PHE A 63 37.57 2.57 -12.70
C PHE A 63 38.25 2.08 -13.98
N MET A 64 39.53 2.37 -14.14
CA MET A 64 40.30 1.91 -15.30
C MET A 64 41.76 1.62 -14.91
N LYS A 65 42.19 0.37 -15.11
CA LYS A 65 43.61 -0.02 -15.11
C LYS A 65 44.10 -0.07 -16.55
N TYR A 66 45.13 0.70 -16.87
CA TYR A 66 45.58 0.86 -18.24
C TYR A 66 47.10 0.97 -18.37
N GLN A 67 47.57 0.68 -19.58
CA GLN A 67 48.94 0.86 -20.03
C GLN A 67 48.97 1.75 -21.28
N LEU A 68 49.72 2.86 -21.21
CA LEU A 68 49.98 3.75 -22.35
C LEU A 68 51.49 3.74 -22.68
N PRO A 69 51.91 3.35 -23.89
CA PRO A 69 53.32 3.34 -24.27
C PRO A 69 53.98 4.72 -24.17
N ALA A 70 55.28 4.74 -23.83
CA ALA A 70 56.05 5.99 -23.75
C ALA A 70 56.08 6.73 -25.10
N GLY A 71 55.91 8.05 -25.06
CA GLY A 71 55.93 8.91 -26.26
C GLY A 71 54.65 8.86 -27.12
N GLN A 72 53.59 8.19 -26.66
CA GLN A 72 52.28 8.17 -27.31
C GLN A 72 51.27 9.01 -26.51
N GLU A 73 50.31 9.61 -27.20
CA GLU A 73 49.20 10.33 -26.57
C GLU A 73 47.97 9.43 -26.43
N GLY A 74 47.31 9.48 -25.28
CA GLY A 74 46.04 8.80 -25.04
C GLY A 74 45.14 9.66 -24.17
N ALA A 75 43.82 9.48 -24.30
CA ALA A 75 42.85 10.26 -23.52
C ALA A 75 41.56 9.47 -23.24
N VAL A 76 40.87 9.84 -22.17
CA VAL A 76 39.50 9.40 -21.87
C VAL A 76 38.55 10.57 -22.11
N HIS A 77 37.47 10.31 -22.85
CA HIS A 77 36.43 11.27 -23.18
C HIS A 77 35.16 10.94 -22.40
N LEU A 78 34.54 11.96 -21.81
CA LEU A 78 33.21 11.89 -21.20
C LEU A 78 32.28 12.80 -22.01
N GLY A 79 31.44 12.21 -22.86
CA GLY A 79 30.66 12.95 -23.85
C GLY A 79 31.53 13.62 -24.91
N GLN A 80 31.01 14.68 -25.54
CA GLN A 80 31.71 15.39 -26.63
C GLN A 80 32.67 16.47 -26.15
N HIS A 81 32.54 16.95 -24.90
CA HIS A 81 33.19 18.18 -24.45
C HIS A 81 34.26 17.97 -23.37
N ILE A 82 34.34 16.80 -22.72
CA ILE A 82 35.30 16.55 -21.64
C ILE A 82 36.35 15.55 -22.13
N LYS A 83 37.61 15.98 -22.20
CA LYS A 83 38.79 15.17 -22.56
C LYS A 83 39.81 15.18 -21.42
N LEU A 84 40.20 13.99 -20.94
CA LEU A 84 41.21 13.78 -19.90
C LEU A 84 42.42 13.06 -20.49
N ASN A 85 43.59 13.69 -20.50
CA ASN A 85 44.82 13.09 -21.05
C ASN A 85 45.40 12.04 -20.09
N LEU A 86 45.74 10.86 -20.61
CA LEU A 86 46.28 9.76 -19.83
C LEU A 86 47.80 9.88 -19.64
N LEU A 87 48.29 9.50 -18.45
CA LEU A 87 49.72 9.38 -18.17
C LEU A 87 50.32 8.16 -18.86
N SER A 88 51.55 8.30 -19.39
CA SER A 88 52.30 7.18 -19.98
C SER A 88 52.84 6.25 -18.91
N GLY A 89 52.72 4.94 -19.10
CA GLY A 89 53.08 3.93 -18.10
C GLY A 89 51.89 3.05 -17.73
N ASN A 90 52.02 2.33 -16.62
CA ASN A 90 50.96 1.51 -16.05
C ASN A 90 50.34 2.28 -14.89
N HIS A 91 49.03 2.54 -14.96
CA HIS A 91 48.33 3.38 -14.00
C HIS A 91 46.95 2.84 -13.67
N VAL A 92 46.47 3.18 -12.47
CA VAL A 92 45.09 2.96 -12.03
C VAL A 92 44.39 4.31 -11.93
N MET A 93 43.33 4.49 -12.71
CA MET A 93 42.52 5.69 -12.76
C MET A 93 41.13 5.44 -12.17
N SER A 94 40.59 6.42 -11.44
CA SER A 94 39.20 6.46 -11.01
C SER A 94 38.59 7.82 -11.36
N ILE A 95 37.42 7.84 -11.99
CA ILE A 95 36.69 9.08 -12.35
C ILE A 95 35.29 9.01 -11.75
N GLU A 96 34.92 9.98 -10.93
CA GLU A 96 33.57 10.19 -10.42
C GLU A 96 32.93 11.30 -11.25
N HIS A 97 31.81 11.00 -11.91
CA HIS A 97 31.02 11.96 -12.68
C HIS A 97 29.63 12.07 -12.05
N GLU A 98 29.35 13.22 -11.44
CA GLU A 98 28.09 13.56 -10.78
C GLU A 98 27.44 14.71 -11.53
N HIS A 99 26.17 14.58 -11.88
CA HIS A 99 25.45 15.67 -12.55
C HIS A 99 23.95 15.55 -12.30
N LEU A 100 23.52 16.18 -11.21
CA LEU A 100 22.14 16.24 -10.76
C LEU A 100 21.44 17.44 -11.41
N ASP A 101 20.10 17.42 -11.41
CA ASP A 101 19.32 18.53 -11.92
C ASP A 101 19.49 19.79 -11.08
N ARG A 102 19.49 20.96 -11.74
CA ARG A 102 19.55 22.30 -11.14
C ARG A 102 20.76 22.54 -10.22
N GLN A 103 21.77 21.68 -10.27
CA GLN A 103 22.98 21.78 -9.47
C GLN A 103 24.20 21.75 -10.37
N ALA A 104 25.29 22.39 -9.93
CA ALA A 104 26.55 22.28 -10.63
C ALA A 104 27.03 20.83 -10.50
N GLY A 105 27.27 20.16 -11.62
CA GLY A 105 27.82 18.80 -11.59
C GLY A 105 29.26 18.80 -11.07
N ARG A 106 29.77 17.63 -10.74
CA ARG A 106 31.14 17.41 -10.26
C ARG A 106 31.81 16.34 -11.10
N LEU A 107 32.99 16.65 -11.62
CA LEU A 107 33.91 15.66 -12.17
C LEU A 107 35.15 15.59 -11.28
N PHE A 108 35.48 14.40 -10.80
CA PHE A 108 36.66 14.17 -9.99
C PHE A 108 37.44 12.97 -10.49
N ALA A 109 38.68 13.17 -10.92
CA ALA A 109 39.56 12.15 -11.45
C ALA A 109 40.79 11.97 -10.57
N MET A 110 41.12 10.72 -10.26
CA MET A 110 42.33 10.32 -9.54
C MET A 110 43.14 9.34 -10.39
N VAL A 111 44.47 9.40 -10.28
CA VAL A 111 45.41 8.45 -10.86
C VAL A 111 46.41 8.02 -9.80
N ASP A 112 46.57 6.71 -9.61
CA ASP A 112 47.43 6.08 -8.60
C ASP A 112 47.22 6.66 -7.18
N GLY A 113 45.95 6.93 -6.84
CA GLY A 113 45.56 7.51 -5.56
C GLY A 113 45.83 9.00 -5.39
N ARG A 114 46.28 9.70 -6.43
CA ARG A 114 46.52 11.16 -6.43
C ARG A 114 45.48 11.88 -7.26
N GLU A 115 45.09 13.08 -6.82
CA GLU A 115 44.17 13.93 -7.59
C GLU A 115 44.81 14.33 -8.93
N MET A 116 44.11 14.05 -10.02
CA MET A 116 44.48 14.47 -11.37
C MET A 116 43.64 15.68 -11.81
N MET A 117 42.34 15.67 -11.49
CA MET A 117 41.42 16.75 -11.83
C MET A 117 40.25 16.81 -10.86
N LYS A 118 39.86 18.04 -10.51
CA LYS A 118 38.57 18.35 -9.89
C LYS A 118 37.95 19.52 -10.64
N MET A 119 36.77 19.31 -11.20
CA MET A 119 36.07 20.28 -12.04
C MET A 119 34.60 20.38 -11.63
N SER A 120 34.10 21.61 -11.55
CA SER A 120 32.66 21.88 -11.51
C SER A 120 32.12 21.86 -12.94
N LEU A 121 31.09 21.05 -13.18
CA LEU A 121 30.37 21.05 -14.44
C LEU A 121 29.30 22.14 -14.39
N PRO A 122 29.00 22.81 -15.52
CA PRO A 122 27.98 23.86 -15.54
C PRO A 122 26.64 23.28 -15.08
N VAL A 123 25.85 24.09 -14.39
CA VAL A 123 24.47 23.74 -14.05
C VAL A 123 23.74 23.47 -15.36
N LYS A 124 23.38 22.20 -15.61
CA LYS A 124 22.47 21.88 -16.69
C LYS A 124 21.05 22.11 -16.19
N GLN A 125 20.38 23.07 -16.81
CA GLN A 125 18.95 23.26 -16.68
C GLN A 125 18.28 22.60 -17.88
N THR A 126 17.25 21.80 -17.63
CA THR A 126 16.60 20.97 -18.65
C THR A 126 15.98 21.76 -19.81
N SER A 127 15.78 23.08 -19.65
CA SER A 127 14.93 23.90 -20.52
C SER A 127 15.57 25.18 -21.10
N GLN A 128 16.87 25.47 -20.90
CA GLN A 128 17.45 26.76 -21.32
C GLN A 128 18.67 26.67 -22.27
N TYR A 129 18.79 27.63 -23.19
CA TYR A 129 19.95 27.86 -24.06
C TYR A 129 20.10 29.36 -24.36
N GLN A 130 21.34 29.85 -24.51
CA GLN A 130 21.64 31.20 -24.98
C GLN A 130 22.73 31.15 -26.06
N SER A 131 22.49 31.82 -27.18
CA SER A 131 23.44 31.90 -28.28
C SER A 131 24.56 32.91 -28.00
N THR A 132 25.69 32.74 -28.68
CA THR A 132 26.68 33.81 -28.86
C THR A 132 26.14 34.92 -29.76
N GLN A 133 26.81 36.07 -29.79
CA GLN A 133 26.45 37.18 -30.69
C GLN A 133 26.62 36.79 -32.17
N GLU A 134 27.65 36.00 -32.49
CA GLU A 134 27.90 35.52 -33.85
C GLU A 134 26.79 34.57 -34.32
N GLU A 135 26.38 33.61 -33.47
CA GLU A 135 25.24 32.74 -33.75
C GLU A 135 23.95 33.54 -33.85
N ALA A 136 23.75 34.55 -33.00
CA ALA A 136 22.59 35.42 -33.05
C ALA A 136 22.48 36.14 -34.41
N SER A 137 23.57 36.64 -34.96
CA SER A 137 23.57 37.36 -36.25
C SER A 137 23.62 36.43 -37.47
N SER A 138 24.22 35.25 -37.35
CA SER A 138 24.41 34.33 -38.48
C SER A 138 23.33 33.25 -38.57
N LEU A 139 23.04 32.56 -37.47
CA LEU A 139 22.17 31.39 -37.39
C LEU A 139 20.71 31.78 -37.07
N PHE A 140 20.52 32.70 -36.12
CA PHE A 140 19.21 33.12 -35.61
C PHE A 140 18.78 34.50 -36.15
N SER A 141 18.98 34.76 -37.44
CA SER A 141 18.49 35.99 -38.08
C SER A 141 16.96 35.91 -38.25
N MET A 142 16.27 36.86 -37.62
CA MET A 142 14.82 36.97 -37.50
C MET A 142 14.29 38.30 -38.07
N ASP A 143 15.10 38.98 -38.87
CA ASP A 143 14.83 40.20 -39.64
C ASP A 143 14.33 39.92 -41.08
N GLY A 144 14.13 38.64 -41.42
CA GLY A 144 13.58 38.17 -42.70
C GLY A 144 12.70 36.93 -42.54
N ASP A 145 12.69 36.03 -43.54
CA ASP A 145 11.91 34.79 -43.49
C ASP A 145 12.55 33.78 -42.53
N TYR A 146 11.76 33.14 -41.65
CA TYR A 146 12.22 32.06 -40.78
C TYR A 146 11.08 31.13 -40.33
N THR A 147 11.43 29.98 -39.76
CA THR A 147 10.47 29.07 -39.13
C THR A 147 11.08 28.52 -37.85
N VAL A 148 10.32 28.56 -36.76
CA VAL A 148 10.71 27.98 -35.47
C VAL A 148 9.66 26.95 -35.05
N SER A 149 10.09 25.78 -34.60
CA SER A 149 9.22 24.75 -34.05
C SER A 149 9.64 24.43 -32.62
N ALA A 150 8.67 24.31 -31.71
CA ALA A 150 8.92 23.90 -30.33
C ALA A 150 8.01 22.75 -29.91
N ARG A 151 8.57 21.77 -29.19
CA ARG A 151 7.81 20.71 -28.50
C ARG A 151 7.97 20.88 -27.00
N PHE A 152 6.86 20.87 -26.27
CA PHE A 152 6.86 21.13 -24.84
C PHE A 152 5.65 20.53 -24.13
N LEU A 153 5.75 20.30 -22.83
CA LEU A 153 4.62 20.07 -21.93
C LEU A 153 4.78 20.97 -20.72
N THR A 154 3.71 21.58 -20.21
CA THR A 154 3.79 22.45 -19.03
C THR A 154 2.44 22.59 -18.34
N GLU A 155 2.46 22.87 -17.04
CA GLU A 155 1.33 23.37 -16.25
C GLU A 155 1.46 24.88 -15.96
N GLY A 156 2.64 25.44 -16.23
CA GLY A 156 3.01 26.83 -15.97
C GLY A 156 2.94 27.76 -17.18
N ASN A 157 3.50 28.97 -16.99
CA ASN A 157 3.74 29.95 -18.05
C ASN A 157 5.26 30.05 -18.31
N GLY A 158 5.66 30.79 -19.35
CA GLY A 158 7.08 31.07 -19.58
C GLY A 158 7.45 31.12 -21.05
N THR A 159 8.70 31.48 -21.32
CA THR A 159 9.21 31.70 -22.67
C THR A 159 9.69 30.42 -23.33
N LEU A 160 9.19 30.11 -24.54
CA LEU A 160 9.71 29.01 -25.36
C LEU A 160 11.04 29.44 -25.99
N PHE A 161 11.06 30.59 -26.66
CA PHE A 161 12.28 31.22 -27.14
C PHE A 161 12.12 32.75 -27.24
N ALA A 162 13.24 33.47 -27.18
CA ALA A 162 13.32 34.90 -27.38
C ALA A 162 14.58 35.31 -28.13
N LYS A 163 14.52 36.41 -28.90
CA LYS A 163 15.65 37.16 -29.42
C LYS A 163 15.60 38.56 -28.80
N CYS A 164 16.42 38.78 -27.78
CA CYS A 164 16.43 40.00 -26.96
C CYS A 164 17.82 40.23 -26.37
N MET A 165 18.02 41.34 -25.65
CA MET A 165 19.29 41.61 -24.97
C MET A 165 19.69 40.43 -24.06
N ALA A 166 20.99 40.12 -24.02
CA ALA A 166 21.54 39.07 -23.15
C ALA A 166 21.20 39.32 -21.67
N GLU A 167 21.33 40.56 -21.23
CA GLU A 167 20.90 41.05 -19.92
C GLU A 167 20.20 42.40 -20.08
N GLY A 168 19.13 42.64 -19.32
CA GLY A 168 18.38 43.89 -19.34
C GLY A 168 16.87 43.72 -19.56
N LYS A 169 16.20 44.85 -19.77
CA LYS A 169 14.75 44.94 -19.96
C LYS A 169 14.34 44.61 -21.39
N TRP A 170 13.06 44.31 -21.61
CA TRP A 170 12.48 44.22 -22.95
C TRP A 170 12.83 45.49 -23.73
N SER A 171 13.28 45.36 -24.98
CA SER A 171 13.82 46.45 -25.81
C SER A 171 13.22 46.46 -27.23
N PRO A 172 13.27 47.60 -27.95
CA PRO A 172 12.67 47.70 -29.28
C PRO A 172 13.13 46.57 -30.19
N ASN A 173 12.22 46.08 -31.04
CA ASN A 173 12.48 45.01 -32.02
C ASN A 173 12.87 43.64 -31.43
N ALA A 174 12.85 43.47 -30.10
CA ALA A 174 12.98 42.16 -29.45
C ALA A 174 11.81 41.24 -29.83
N LYS A 175 12.04 39.94 -29.94
CA LYS A 175 11.06 38.97 -30.46
C LYS A 175 10.93 37.80 -29.48
N ALA A 176 9.73 37.44 -29.04
CA ALA A 176 9.57 36.30 -28.12
C ALA A 176 8.30 35.51 -28.39
N LEU A 177 8.40 34.18 -28.35
CA LEU A 177 7.27 33.26 -28.28
C LEU A 177 7.20 32.68 -26.87
N PHE A 178 6.11 32.95 -26.17
CA PHE A 178 5.93 32.58 -24.76
C PHE A 178 4.48 32.24 -24.44
N ILE A 179 4.26 31.65 -23.26
CA ILE A 179 2.95 31.32 -22.73
C ILE A 179 2.57 32.38 -21.70
N ARG A 180 1.40 32.99 -21.88
CA ARG A 180 0.79 33.93 -20.93
C ARG A 180 -0.69 33.60 -20.76
N ASP A 181 -1.13 33.51 -19.51
CA ASP A 181 -2.49 33.06 -19.15
C ASP A 181 -2.84 31.70 -19.79
N GLY A 182 -1.83 30.83 -19.89
CA GLY A 182 -1.94 29.52 -20.50
C GLY A 182 -2.02 29.51 -22.03
N ARG A 183 -1.87 30.64 -22.72
CA ARG A 183 -1.98 30.73 -24.20
C ARG A 183 -0.69 31.20 -24.85
N LEU A 184 -0.47 30.78 -26.09
CA LEU A 184 0.68 31.21 -26.89
C LEU A 184 0.58 32.67 -27.31
N VAL A 185 1.69 33.40 -27.12
CA VAL A 185 1.87 34.80 -27.49
C VAL A 185 3.21 34.96 -28.20
N PHE A 186 3.18 35.46 -29.44
CA PHE A 186 4.36 35.94 -30.14
C PHE A 186 4.37 37.47 -30.15
N ASP A 187 5.34 38.09 -29.46
CA ASP A 187 5.47 39.54 -29.33
C ASP A 187 6.71 40.06 -30.06
N ILE A 188 6.57 41.21 -30.71
CA ILE A 188 7.67 42.02 -31.23
C ILE A 188 7.64 43.37 -30.48
N GLY A 189 8.70 43.65 -29.74
CA GLY A 189 8.82 44.81 -28.88
C GLY A 189 8.47 46.11 -29.60
N TRP A 190 7.57 46.89 -28.99
CA TRP A 190 7.03 48.16 -29.50
C TRP A 190 6.21 48.08 -30.80
N LEU A 191 6.10 46.90 -31.42
CA LEU A 191 5.27 46.65 -32.60
C LEU A 191 3.94 45.94 -32.24
N GLY A 192 3.94 45.11 -31.20
CA GLY A 192 2.74 44.48 -30.61
C GLY A 192 2.87 42.96 -30.53
N ALA A 193 1.73 42.25 -30.52
CA ALA A 193 1.71 40.78 -30.40
C ALA A 193 0.74 40.08 -31.38
N VAL A 194 0.92 38.78 -31.54
CA VAL A 194 -0.01 37.78 -32.09
C VAL A 194 -0.27 36.75 -31.00
N SER A 195 -1.55 36.50 -30.68
CA SER A 195 -1.95 35.49 -29.70
C SER A 195 -3.16 34.72 -30.21
N GLY A 196 -3.35 33.49 -29.72
CA GLY A 196 -4.52 32.68 -30.07
C GLY A 196 -4.36 31.21 -29.70
N GLY A 197 -5.39 30.41 -29.99
CA GLY A 197 -5.43 28.97 -29.67
C GLY A 197 -5.94 28.65 -28.26
N PRO A 198 -6.21 27.36 -27.97
CA PRO A 198 -6.60 26.86 -26.64
C PRO A 198 -5.50 27.07 -25.59
N LYS A 199 -5.81 26.73 -24.33
CA LYS A 199 -4.78 26.68 -23.28
C LYS A 199 -3.81 25.53 -23.58
N VAL A 200 -2.52 25.79 -23.40
CA VAL A 200 -1.41 24.86 -23.63
C VAL A 200 -0.66 24.49 -22.35
N ASN A 201 -1.14 24.99 -21.20
CA ASN A 201 -0.59 24.69 -19.88
C ASN A 201 -1.42 23.60 -19.16
N ASP A 202 -1.74 22.52 -19.87
CA ASP A 202 -2.63 21.43 -19.41
C ASP A 202 -1.88 20.14 -19.05
N GLY A 203 -0.54 20.20 -18.93
CA GLY A 203 0.32 19.07 -18.62
C GLY A 203 0.53 18.10 -19.79
N LYS A 204 -0.03 18.35 -20.98
CA LYS A 204 0.14 17.50 -22.17
C LYS A 204 1.26 18.00 -23.07
N LEU A 205 1.73 17.10 -23.93
CA LEU A 205 2.69 17.43 -24.98
C LEU A 205 2.01 18.23 -26.10
N HIS A 206 2.57 19.38 -26.40
CA HIS A 206 2.17 20.27 -27.47
C HIS A 206 3.28 20.48 -28.48
N HIS A 207 2.88 20.70 -29.73
CA HIS A 207 3.75 21.09 -30.83
C HIS A 207 3.34 22.43 -31.39
N VAL A 208 4.22 23.43 -31.32
CA VAL A 208 4.00 24.76 -31.88
C VAL A 208 4.96 25.05 -33.02
N VAL A 209 4.45 25.69 -34.08
CA VAL A 209 5.24 26.18 -35.21
C VAL A 209 4.96 27.66 -35.43
N LEU A 210 5.97 28.49 -35.30
CA LEU A 210 5.96 29.89 -35.74
C LEU A 210 6.54 29.97 -37.15
N HIS A 211 5.75 30.43 -38.11
CA HIS A 211 6.15 30.61 -39.49
C HIS A 211 6.11 32.09 -39.87
N VAL A 212 7.24 32.65 -40.30
CA VAL A 212 7.35 34.04 -40.76
C VAL A 212 7.85 34.08 -42.20
N ARG A 213 7.06 34.71 -43.08
CA ARG A 213 7.38 34.78 -44.51
C ARG A 213 6.82 36.02 -45.18
N ASN A 214 7.66 36.72 -45.96
CA ASN A 214 7.31 37.98 -46.64
C ASN A 214 6.70 39.02 -45.68
N GLY A 215 7.16 39.04 -44.42
CA GLY A 215 6.62 39.89 -43.37
C GLY A 215 5.29 39.43 -42.76
N ASP A 216 4.71 38.31 -43.18
CA ASP A 216 3.50 37.74 -42.56
C ASP A 216 3.88 36.69 -41.50
N VAL A 217 3.22 36.74 -40.34
CA VAL A 217 3.40 35.81 -39.23
C VAL A 217 2.19 34.90 -39.08
N GLU A 218 2.44 33.60 -38.93
CA GLU A 218 1.42 32.59 -38.62
C GLU A 218 1.91 31.64 -37.53
N LEU A 219 1.05 31.41 -36.52
CA LEU A 219 1.24 30.47 -35.42
C LEU A 219 0.38 29.23 -35.64
N PHE A 220 1.00 28.05 -35.58
CA PHE A 220 0.31 26.77 -35.57
C PHE A 220 0.52 26.08 -34.21
N LEU A 221 -0.53 25.47 -33.69
CA LEU A 221 -0.52 24.64 -32.49
C LEU A 221 -1.18 23.31 -32.82
N ASP A 222 -0.49 22.21 -32.57
CA ASP A 222 -0.95 20.82 -32.77
C ASP A 222 -1.61 20.61 -34.15
N GLY A 223 -0.94 21.12 -35.18
CA GLY A 223 -1.38 21.02 -36.57
C GLY A 223 -2.39 22.07 -37.03
N GLN A 224 -2.89 22.93 -36.14
CA GLN A 224 -3.92 23.92 -36.45
C GLN A 224 -3.40 25.36 -36.41
N SER A 225 -3.83 26.20 -37.35
CA SER A 225 -3.51 27.63 -37.35
C SER A 225 -4.29 28.34 -36.24
N VAL A 226 -3.58 28.96 -35.29
CA VAL A 226 -4.16 29.58 -34.09
C VAL A 226 -3.99 31.09 -34.01
N GLY A 227 -3.13 31.68 -34.84
CA GLY A 227 -2.95 33.14 -34.91
C GLY A 227 -2.24 33.58 -36.19
N LYS A 228 -2.65 34.72 -36.76
CA LYS A 228 -2.03 35.32 -37.96
C LYS A 228 -1.95 36.83 -37.86
N LYS A 229 -0.89 37.42 -38.42
CA LYS A 229 -0.78 38.88 -38.57
C LYS A 229 0.06 39.23 -39.79
N ARG A 230 -0.45 40.13 -40.63
CA ARG A 230 0.22 40.56 -41.85
C ARG A 230 1.19 41.71 -41.58
N SER A 231 2.27 41.78 -42.36
CA SER A 231 3.27 42.85 -42.28
C SER A 231 3.77 43.11 -40.85
N PHE A 232 4.04 42.04 -40.11
CA PHE A 232 4.37 42.04 -38.69
C PHE A 232 5.79 41.49 -38.46
N MET A 233 6.79 42.32 -38.76
CA MET A 233 8.21 41.98 -38.71
C MET A 233 9.02 43.23 -38.31
N ALA A 234 10.20 43.04 -37.72
CA ALA A 234 11.12 44.10 -37.34
C ALA A 234 12.56 43.66 -37.61
N GLU A 235 13.46 44.62 -37.83
CA GLU A 235 14.91 44.36 -37.97
C GLU A 235 15.47 43.71 -36.69
N ASP A 236 16.63 43.08 -36.81
CA ASP A 236 17.34 42.51 -35.67
C ASP A 236 18.30 43.55 -35.09
N GLU A 237 18.37 43.63 -33.77
CA GLU A 237 19.33 44.49 -33.09
C GLU A 237 20.67 43.79 -32.88
N ASN A 238 21.76 44.54 -33.00
CA ASN A 238 23.13 44.00 -32.94
C ASN A 238 23.54 43.50 -31.54
N ASP A 239 22.81 43.87 -30.49
CA ASP A 239 23.06 43.49 -29.10
C ASP A 239 22.07 42.42 -28.57
N HIS A 240 21.19 41.91 -29.43
CA HIS A 240 20.27 40.83 -29.07
C HIS A 240 20.89 39.46 -29.32
N VAL A 241 20.66 38.55 -28.40
CA VAL A 241 21.02 37.13 -28.48
C VAL A 241 19.76 36.26 -28.55
N PHE A 242 19.88 35.05 -29.09
CA PHE A 242 18.80 34.08 -29.10
C PHE A 242 18.82 33.27 -27.80
N LYS A 243 17.66 33.11 -27.17
CA LYS A 243 17.44 32.42 -25.89
C LYS A 243 16.34 31.38 -26.06
N ILE A 244 16.47 30.25 -25.37
CA ILE A 244 15.45 29.22 -25.21
C ILE A 244 15.13 29.14 -23.72
N GLY A 245 13.86 29.00 -23.36
CA GLY A 245 13.44 28.86 -21.96
C GLY A 245 13.62 30.11 -21.09
N ALA A 246 13.98 31.25 -21.70
CA ALA A 246 14.29 32.50 -21.01
C ALA A 246 14.06 33.71 -21.92
N SER A 247 13.89 34.88 -21.33
CA SER A 247 13.61 36.15 -22.03
C SER A 247 14.37 37.33 -21.39
N ALA A 248 13.91 38.57 -21.60
CA ALA A 248 14.35 39.73 -20.87
C ALA A 248 13.82 39.71 -19.42
N GLN A 249 14.53 40.36 -18.50
CA GLN A 249 14.28 40.23 -17.05
C GLN A 249 12.88 40.68 -16.61
N ASP A 250 12.20 41.52 -17.38
CA ASP A 250 10.88 42.07 -17.09
C ASP A 250 9.79 41.64 -18.09
N PHE A 251 10.05 40.63 -18.94
CA PHE A 251 9.10 40.23 -19.98
C PHE A 251 9.15 38.73 -20.31
N GLY A 252 7.99 38.08 -20.45
CA GLY A 252 7.84 36.70 -20.94
C GLY A 252 8.11 35.60 -19.91
N PHE A 253 8.82 35.90 -18.82
CA PHE A 253 9.27 34.98 -17.76
C PHE A 253 10.12 33.80 -18.27
N ASP A 254 10.91 33.24 -17.37
CA ASP A 254 11.65 32.01 -17.66
C ASP A 254 10.70 30.81 -17.67
N TRP A 255 11.11 29.74 -18.33
CA TRP A 255 10.33 28.52 -18.45
C TRP A 255 10.23 27.79 -17.11
N GLU A 256 9.01 27.63 -16.59
CA GLU A 256 8.73 26.93 -15.34
C GLU A 256 7.54 25.96 -15.48
N GLY A 257 7.51 24.93 -14.62
CA GLY A 257 6.37 24.02 -14.49
C GLY A 257 6.20 23.01 -15.63
N GLY A 258 7.25 22.65 -16.36
CA GLY A 258 7.16 21.75 -17.51
C GLY A 258 8.50 21.33 -18.12
N ASP A 259 8.45 20.59 -19.23
CA ASP A 259 9.58 20.12 -20.02
C ASP A 259 9.57 20.74 -21.43
N LEU A 260 10.63 21.48 -21.78
CA LEU A 260 10.84 22.03 -23.12
C LEU A 260 11.76 21.08 -23.90
N GLN A 261 11.17 20.25 -24.74
CA GLN A 261 11.82 19.06 -25.29
C GLN A 261 12.67 19.34 -26.51
N GLN A 262 12.23 20.24 -27.38
CA GLN A 262 12.92 20.51 -28.63
C GLN A 262 12.65 21.93 -29.13
N ILE A 263 13.69 22.58 -29.68
CA ILE A 263 13.58 23.78 -30.50
C ILE A 263 14.29 23.54 -31.83
N LEU A 264 13.56 23.70 -32.93
CA LEU A 264 14.09 23.65 -34.29
C LEU A 264 14.01 25.03 -34.93
N PHE A 265 15.07 25.46 -35.63
CA PHE A 265 15.10 26.75 -36.33
C PHE A 265 15.56 26.59 -37.79
N TRP A 266 14.79 27.16 -38.72
CA TRP A 266 15.14 27.27 -40.14
C TRP A 266 15.26 28.74 -40.54
N LYS A 267 16.47 29.12 -40.99
CA LYS A 267 16.71 30.40 -41.67
C LYS A 267 16.11 30.35 -43.09
N GLY A 268 15.27 31.32 -43.44
CA GLY A 268 14.68 31.47 -44.78
C GLY A 268 13.23 30.99 -44.96
N GLY A 269 12.56 30.54 -43.89
CA GLY A 269 11.15 30.16 -43.90
C GLY A 269 10.81 28.91 -44.74
N LEU A 270 10.20 27.89 -44.13
CA LEU A 270 9.86 26.65 -44.86
C LEU A 270 8.85 26.90 -46.01
N ARG A 271 9.00 26.16 -47.11
CA ARG A 271 8.05 26.18 -48.25
C ARG A 271 6.92 25.19 -48.01
N HIS A 272 5.78 25.40 -48.69
CA HIS A 272 4.49 24.73 -48.45
C HIS A 272 4.58 23.23 -48.11
N LEU A 273 5.34 22.42 -48.87
CA LEU A 273 5.44 20.99 -48.62
C LEU A 273 6.20 20.65 -47.32
N ALA A 274 7.34 21.31 -47.07
CA ALA A 274 8.13 21.08 -45.85
C ALA A 274 7.42 21.65 -44.62
N LEU A 275 6.78 22.82 -44.77
CA LEU A 275 5.98 23.44 -43.72
C LEU A 275 4.77 22.56 -43.35
N SER A 276 4.05 22.03 -44.34
CA SER A 276 2.89 21.14 -44.09
C SER A 276 3.28 19.88 -43.32
N LYS A 277 4.44 19.29 -43.60
CA LYS A 277 4.94 18.11 -42.88
C LYS A 277 5.35 18.43 -41.45
N LEU A 278 6.00 19.59 -41.27
CA LEU A 278 6.35 20.07 -39.94
C LEU A 278 5.08 20.32 -39.12
N ILE A 279 4.07 20.99 -39.66
CA ILE A 279 2.79 21.23 -38.97
C ILE A 279 2.08 19.92 -38.58
N GLN A 280 2.25 18.86 -39.36
CA GLN A 280 1.70 17.52 -39.08
C GLN A 280 2.56 16.69 -38.12
N ASP A 281 3.57 17.29 -37.50
CA ASP A 281 4.50 16.64 -36.57
C ASP A 281 5.24 15.42 -37.18
N GLU A 282 5.48 15.42 -38.51
CA GLU A 282 6.28 14.37 -39.14
C GLU A 282 7.76 14.43 -38.69
N SER A 283 8.44 13.28 -38.64
CA SER A 283 9.86 13.23 -38.31
C SER A 283 10.72 14.09 -39.25
N ILE A 284 11.81 14.67 -38.73
CA ILE A 284 12.71 15.57 -39.47
C ILE A 284 13.22 14.95 -40.76
N ASP A 285 13.49 13.64 -40.76
CA ASP A 285 13.92 12.89 -41.96
C ASP A 285 12.92 12.98 -43.12
N LYS A 286 11.63 13.13 -42.83
CA LYS A 286 10.56 13.26 -43.84
C LYS A 286 10.39 14.69 -44.36
N ILE A 287 10.83 15.71 -43.61
CA ILE A 287 10.75 17.13 -43.97
C ILE A 287 11.75 17.48 -45.08
N LYS A 288 12.83 16.67 -45.24
CA LYS A 288 13.89 16.77 -46.28
C LYS A 288 14.67 18.09 -46.33
N VAL A 289 14.29 19.08 -45.53
CA VAL A 289 15.01 20.34 -45.33
C VAL A 289 15.49 20.36 -43.89
N GLN A 290 16.80 20.19 -43.69
CA GLN A 290 17.38 20.15 -42.35
C GLN A 290 17.28 21.52 -41.67
N PRO A 291 16.96 21.56 -40.36
CA PRO A 291 17.02 22.80 -39.60
C PRO A 291 18.47 23.29 -39.53
N GLY A 292 18.64 24.62 -39.48
CA GLY A 292 19.94 25.22 -39.19
C GLY A 292 20.35 24.99 -37.73
N PHE A 293 19.37 24.77 -36.86
CA PHE A 293 19.57 24.53 -35.43
C PHE A 293 18.53 23.51 -34.90
N ASP A 294 19.00 22.50 -34.19
CA ASP A 294 18.19 21.47 -33.52
C ASP A 294 18.68 21.32 -32.08
N TRP A 295 17.96 21.95 -31.16
CA TRP A 295 18.23 21.86 -29.73
C TRP A 295 17.27 20.87 -29.09
N GLN A 296 17.83 20.00 -28.25
CA GLN A 296 17.09 18.98 -27.47
C GLN A 296 17.24 19.30 -25.98
N GLY A 297 16.14 19.23 -25.23
CA GLY A 297 16.14 19.31 -23.78
C GLY A 297 16.95 18.18 -23.15
N ALA A 298 17.63 18.46 -22.04
CA ALA A 298 18.46 17.47 -21.36
C ALA A 298 17.61 16.65 -20.36
N THR A 299 17.39 15.36 -20.61
CA THR A 299 16.66 14.47 -19.70
C THR A 299 17.61 13.73 -18.73
N LEU A 300 17.28 13.71 -17.45
CA LEU A 300 17.94 12.84 -16.46
C LEU A 300 17.64 11.37 -16.78
N LYS A 301 18.64 10.49 -16.61
CA LYS A 301 18.46 9.04 -16.75
C LYS A 301 19.09 8.30 -15.58
N GLU A 302 18.42 7.27 -15.10
CA GLU A 302 19.01 6.22 -14.28
C GLU A 302 19.64 5.19 -15.24
N THR A 303 20.90 4.84 -15.07
CA THR A 303 21.65 4.01 -16.04
C THR A 303 22.12 2.67 -15.48
N PHE A 304 21.71 2.31 -14.27
CA PHE A 304 22.11 1.11 -13.53
C PHE A 304 20.96 0.17 -13.15
N ASN A 305 19.77 0.31 -13.73
CA ASN A 305 18.59 -0.55 -13.54
C ASN A 305 18.06 -0.53 -12.09
N GLY A 306 17.88 0.68 -11.55
CA GLY A 306 17.37 0.91 -10.20
C GLY A 306 18.42 0.94 -9.09
N ASP A 307 19.70 0.73 -9.42
CA ASP A 307 20.80 0.74 -8.43
C ASP A 307 21.53 2.09 -8.34
N GLY A 308 21.27 3.03 -9.25
CA GLY A 308 21.91 4.34 -9.31
C GLY A 308 20.94 5.50 -9.11
N VAL A 309 21.51 6.71 -9.01
CA VAL A 309 20.75 7.96 -8.93
C VAL A 309 20.60 8.56 -10.34
N PRO A 310 19.40 8.99 -10.77
CA PRO A 310 19.22 9.65 -12.06
C PRO A 310 20.10 10.89 -12.24
N GLY A 311 20.75 11.03 -13.40
CA GLY A 311 21.61 12.16 -13.72
C GLY A 311 21.76 12.39 -15.22
N TYR A 312 22.53 13.38 -15.63
CA TYR A 312 22.79 13.63 -17.05
C TYR A 312 23.77 12.59 -17.62
N PRO A 313 23.33 11.68 -18.52
CA PRO A 313 24.16 10.57 -18.94
C PRO A 313 25.22 11.02 -19.95
N VAL A 314 26.45 10.49 -19.84
CA VAL A 314 27.55 10.74 -20.77
C VAL A 314 28.13 9.44 -21.32
N ALA A 315 28.42 9.41 -22.62
CA ALA A 315 29.10 8.28 -23.24
C ALA A 315 30.61 8.32 -22.96
N LEU A 316 31.20 7.16 -22.70
CA LEU A 316 32.63 7.02 -22.39
C LEU A 316 33.40 6.56 -23.63
N ARG A 317 34.58 7.15 -23.89
CA ARG A 317 35.46 6.71 -25.00
C ARG A 317 36.94 6.87 -24.65
N VAL A 318 37.78 5.94 -25.07
CA VAL A 318 39.24 6.03 -24.98
C VAL A 318 39.85 6.32 -26.35
N GLU A 319 40.75 7.28 -26.40
CA GLU A 319 41.51 7.71 -27.57
C GLU A 319 43.00 7.33 -27.41
N GLY A 320 43.69 7.05 -28.51
CA GLY A 320 45.13 6.72 -28.52
C GLY A 320 45.43 5.24 -28.29
N PRO A 321 46.70 4.80 -28.39
CA PRO A 321 47.12 3.39 -28.31
C PRO A 321 47.15 2.86 -26.86
N VAL A 322 46.07 3.10 -26.12
CA VAL A 322 45.89 2.67 -24.73
C VAL A 322 45.50 1.20 -24.70
N ARG A 323 46.21 0.41 -23.90
CA ARG A 323 45.83 -0.97 -23.56
C ARG A 323 45.10 -0.95 -22.23
N ILE A 324 43.82 -1.32 -22.25
CA ILE A 324 42.98 -1.39 -21.05
C ILE A 324 43.11 -2.81 -20.48
N GLU A 325 43.58 -2.93 -19.24
CA GLU A 325 43.65 -4.22 -18.54
C GLU A 325 42.32 -4.53 -17.83
N GLU A 326 41.69 -3.51 -17.26
CA GLU A 326 40.41 -3.62 -16.56
C GLU A 326 39.70 -2.28 -16.63
N ALA A 327 38.39 -2.26 -16.94
CA ALA A 327 37.60 -1.05 -16.88
C ALA A 327 36.13 -1.35 -16.61
N TRP A 328 35.59 -0.76 -15.54
CA TRP A 328 34.20 -0.90 -15.14
C TRP A 328 33.63 0.40 -14.61
N VAL A 329 32.30 0.53 -14.67
CA VAL A 329 31.54 1.58 -13.99
C VAL A 329 30.71 0.99 -12.86
N GLN A 330 30.55 1.75 -11.79
CA GLN A 330 29.68 1.45 -10.65
C GLN A 330 28.79 2.68 -10.39
N PRO A 331 27.50 2.49 -10.00
CA PRO A 331 26.65 3.62 -9.66
C PRO A 331 27.20 4.38 -8.45
N LEU A 332 27.06 5.71 -8.49
CA LEU A 332 27.09 6.51 -7.28
C LEU A 332 25.68 6.51 -6.67
N VAL A 333 25.62 6.43 -5.34
CA VAL A 333 24.40 6.25 -4.58
C VAL A 333 24.17 7.42 -3.62
N GLU A 334 23.05 7.44 -2.93
CA GLU A 334 22.74 8.48 -1.94
C GLU A 334 23.33 8.20 -0.55
N THR A 335 23.75 6.95 -0.27
CA THR A 335 24.15 6.50 1.07
C THR A 335 25.64 6.22 1.13
N ASP A 336 26.33 6.75 2.13
CA ASP A 336 27.71 6.35 2.43
C ASP A 336 27.72 5.05 3.25
N HIS A 337 27.49 3.92 2.56
CA HIS A 337 27.43 2.60 3.19
C HIS A 337 28.73 2.24 3.91
N ALA A 338 29.87 2.65 3.36
CA ALA A 338 31.18 2.35 3.93
C ALA A 338 31.39 3.13 5.23
N GLN A 339 31.03 4.41 5.26
CA GLN A 339 31.16 5.25 6.44
C GLN A 339 30.26 4.76 7.59
N LEU A 340 28.98 4.46 7.32
CA LEU A 340 28.04 3.96 8.33
C LEU A 340 28.50 2.64 9.00
N MET A 341 29.24 1.79 8.28
CA MET A 341 29.82 0.58 8.85
C MET A 341 31.14 0.85 9.57
N ALA A 342 31.93 1.83 9.10
CA ALA A 342 33.19 2.22 9.74
C ALA A 342 32.97 2.92 11.09
N ASP A 343 31.82 3.59 11.26
CA ASP A 343 31.43 4.30 12.48
C ASP A 343 30.73 3.42 13.52
N TRP A 344 30.67 2.10 13.32
CA TRP A 344 30.08 1.19 14.29
C TRP A 344 30.82 1.20 15.63
N ASP A 345 30.08 1.47 16.70
CA ASP A 345 30.56 1.53 18.08
C ASP A 345 29.52 0.95 19.07
N ASP A 346 29.71 1.19 20.37
CA ASP A 346 28.82 0.73 21.43
C ASP A 346 27.46 1.48 21.44
N GLU A 347 27.41 2.73 20.96
CA GLU A 347 26.18 3.52 20.90
C GLU A 347 25.28 3.01 19.77
N THR A 348 25.85 2.81 18.57
CA THR A 348 25.12 2.22 17.44
C THR A 348 24.65 0.79 17.76
N MET A 349 25.43 0.05 18.55
CA MET A 349 25.07 -1.28 19.02
C MET A 349 23.79 -1.26 19.89
N GLU A 350 23.71 -0.32 20.83
CA GLU A 350 22.55 -0.19 21.73
C GLU A 350 21.29 0.26 20.99
N VAL A 351 21.44 1.15 20.00
CA VAL A 351 20.35 1.50 19.06
C VAL A 351 19.86 0.25 18.32
N GLY A 352 20.79 -0.52 17.74
CA GLY A 352 20.49 -1.76 17.04
C GLY A 352 19.77 -2.79 17.90
N ARG A 353 20.19 -2.95 19.16
CA ARG A 353 19.54 -3.83 20.13
C ARG A 353 18.10 -3.40 20.39
N LYS A 354 17.84 -2.12 20.64
CA LYS A 354 16.47 -1.60 20.87
C LYS A 354 15.57 -1.86 19.67
N LEU A 355 16.04 -1.58 18.45
CA LEU A 355 15.30 -1.82 17.21
C LEU A 355 15.03 -3.30 16.95
N TYR A 356 16.01 -4.17 17.23
CA TYR A 356 15.81 -5.61 17.08
C TYR A 356 14.72 -6.13 18.03
N HIS A 357 14.79 -5.72 19.30
CA HIS A 357 13.86 -6.19 20.34
C HIS A 357 12.47 -5.57 20.23
N SER A 358 12.31 -4.43 19.55
CA SER A 358 10.99 -3.84 19.33
C SER A 358 10.22 -4.54 18.20
N LEU A 359 10.90 -4.93 17.11
CA LEU A 359 10.21 -5.38 15.90
C LEU A 359 10.71 -6.72 15.32
N CYS A 360 12.02 -6.95 15.32
CA CYS A 360 12.61 -8.10 14.62
C CYS A 360 12.56 -9.40 15.45
N VAL A 361 12.69 -9.31 16.78
CA VAL A 361 12.83 -10.45 17.68
C VAL A 361 11.64 -11.40 17.62
N THR A 362 10.43 -10.89 17.38
CA THR A 362 9.24 -11.75 17.34
C THR A 362 9.29 -12.71 16.17
N CYS A 363 9.69 -12.26 14.98
CA CYS A 363 9.81 -13.15 13.83
C CYS A 363 11.06 -14.03 13.90
N HIS A 364 12.21 -13.43 14.23
CA HIS A 364 13.53 -14.06 14.07
C HIS A 364 14.06 -14.76 15.33
N GLY A 365 13.52 -14.42 16.51
CA GLY A 365 13.90 -14.96 17.80
C GLY A 365 15.29 -14.53 18.29
N THR A 366 15.74 -15.15 19.37
CA THR A 366 17.12 -15.18 19.85
C THR A 366 17.53 -16.63 20.07
N ALA A 367 18.78 -16.88 20.46
CA ALA A 367 19.21 -18.22 20.83
C ALA A 367 18.44 -18.79 22.05
N GLN A 368 17.85 -17.93 22.88
CA GLN A 368 17.09 -18.32 24.08
C GLN A 368 15.59 -18.36 23.83
N THR A 369 15.08 -17.48 22.96
CA THR A 369 13.64 -17.34 22.70
C THR A 369 13.37 -17.59 21.22
N PRO A 370 12.71 -18.70 20.84
CA PRO A 370 12.43 -18.97 19.45
C PRO A 370 11.49 -17.91 18.85
N GLY A 371 11.76 -17.52 17.61
CA GLY A 371 10.88 -16.63 16.84
C GLY A 371 9.56 -17.34 16.49
N SER A 372 8.49 -16.57 16.35
CA SER A 372 7.14 -17.04 16.07
C SER A 372 6.88 -17.33 14.59
N LEU A 373 7.75 -16.89 13.68
CA LEU A 373 7.59 -17.07 12.23
C LEU A 373 8.60 -18.11 11.71
N PRO A 374 8.19 -19.37 11.44
CA PRO A 374 9.13 -20.43 11.04
C PRO A 374 9.85 -20.19 9.71
N THR A 375 9.26 -19.36 8.83
CA THR A 375 9.87 -18.97 7.56
C THR A 375 10.87 -17.82 7.70
N ALA A 376 10.89 -17.12 8.84
CA ALA A 376 11.88 -16.07 9.09
C ALA A 376 13.25 -16.69 9.32
N LEU A 377 14.30 -16.02 8.84
CA LEU A 377 15.66 -16.46 9.08
C LEU A 377 16.00 -16.31 10.56
N LYS A 378 16.14 -17.42 11.28
CA LYS A 378 16.68 -17.38 12.64
C LYS A 378 18.18 -17.10 12.57
N PHE A 379 18.60 -15.88 12.85
CA PHE A 379 19.98 -15.45 12.63
C PHE A 379 21.03 -16.29 13.39
N HIS A 380 20.65 -16.85 14.54
CA HIS A 380 21.50 -17.68 15.39
C HIS A 380 21.67 -19.14 14.91
N GLU A 381 20.96 -19.60 13.87
CA GLU A 381 21.10 -20.98 13.37
C GLU A 381 20.87 -21.16 11.85
N GLY A 382 20.15 -20.25 11.20
CA GLY A 382 19.74 -20.40 9.80
C GLY A 382 20.76 -19.85 8.80
N ALA A 383 20.66 -20.29 7.54
CA ALA A 383 21.49 -19.81 6.44
C ALA A 383 20.83 -18.65 5.67
N PHE A 384 21.61 -17.61 5.36
CA PHE A 384 21.13 -16.48 4.56
C PHE A 384 20.85 -16.91 3.12
N LYS A 385 19.68 -16.51 2.61
CA LYS A 385 19.27 -16.78 1.22
C LYS A 385 19.52 -15.62 0.26
N ASN A 386 19.79 -14.42 0.79
CA ASN A 386 19.80 -13.18 0.03
C ASN A 386 20.90 -12.22 0.52
N GLY A 387 22.15 -12.68 0.41
CA GLY A 387 23.34 -11.98 0.91
C GLY A 387 23.51 -12.10 2.42
N LYS A 388 24.71 -12.46 2.88
CA LYS A 388 25.07 -12.49 4.33
C LYS A 388 25.94 -11.31 4.75
N ASP A 389 26.41 -10.52 3.80
CA ASP A 389 27.19 -9.31 4.05
C ASP A 389 26.26 -8.15 4.46
N PRO A 390 26.76 -7.14 5.20
CA PRO A 390 25.95 -6.03 5.67
C PRO A 390 25.18 -5.25 4.58
N TYR A 391 25.74 -5.12 3.38
CA TYR A 391 25.06 -4.44 2.27
C TYR A 391 23.89 -5.28 1.73
N GLY A 392 24.06 -6.60 1.56
CA GLY A 392 22.95 -7.50 1.24
C GLY A 392 21.85 -7.51 2.31
N MET A 393 22.22 -7.45 3.59
CA MET A 393 21.26 -7.28 4.69
C MET A 393 20.53 -5.92 4.61
N PHE A 394 21.25 -4.84 4.31
CA PHE A 394 20.65 -3.50 4.11
C PHE A 394 19.66 -3.48 2.95
N GLN A 395 19.99 -4.12 1.83
CA GLN A 395 19.08 -4.26 0.69
C GLN A 395 17.85 -5.09 1.09
N THR A 396 18.01 -6.16 1.86
CA THR A 396 16.89 -6.96 2.37
C THR A 396 15.98 -6.15 3.30
N LEU A 397 16.54 -5.33 4.20
CA LEU A 397 15.75 -4.39 5.01
C LEU A 397 15.09 -3.29 4.18
N SER A 398 15.65 -2.93 3.02
CA SER A 398 15.13 -1.82 2.20
C SER A 398 14.13 -2.26 1.14
N LEU A 399 14.21 -3.50 0.67
CA LEU A 399 13.45 -4.00 -0.49
C LEU A 399 12.66 -5.28 -0.17
N GLY A 400 12.96 -5.96 0.94
CA GLY A 400 12.24 -7.15 1.42
C GLY A 400 12.48 -8.42 0.61
N TYR A 401 12.61 -8.32 -0.73
CA TYR A 401 12.83 -9.40 -1.69
C TYR A 401 11.87 -10.60 -1.52
N GLY A 402 10.63 -10.33 -1.12
CA GLY A 402 9.62 -11.35 -0.83
C GLY A 402 9.85 -12.16 0.46
N LEU A 403 10.99 -11.97 1.14
CA LEU A 403 11.38 -12.64 2.39
C LEU A 403 10.80 -11.95 3.63
N MET A 404 10.72 -10.62 3.61
CA MET A 404 10.14 -9.81 4.69
C MET A 404 9.57 -8.50 4.15
N VAL A 405 8.75 -7.81 4.94
CA VAL A 405 8.29 -6.45 4.59
C VAL A 405 9.51 -5.50 4.61
N PRO A 406 9.66 -4.60 3.61
CA PRO A 406 10.66 -3.53 3.69
C PRO A 406 10.49 -2.68 4.95
N GLN A 407 11.59 -2.44 5.66
CA GLN A 407 11.63 -1.62 6.86
C GLN A 407 11.83 -0.15 6.49
N GLY A 408 10.82 0.44 5.84
CA GLY A 408 10.83 1.83 5.38
C GLY A 408 10.85 2.85 6.52
N GLN A 409 10.40 2.45 7.71
CA GLN A 409 10.38 3.29 8.92
C GLN A 409 11.76 3.50 9.55
N TYR A 410 12.76 2.68 9.19
CA TYR A 410 14.13 2.85 9.68
C TYR A 410 14.94 3.74 8.74
N THR A 411 15.63 4.72 9.31
CA THR A 411 16.67 5.47 8.63
C THR A 411 17.80 4.54 8.17
N ARG A 412 18.66 5.04 7.27
CA ARG A 412 19.82 4.27 6.77
C ARG A 412 20.78 3.89 7.91
N ALA A 413 21.00 4.81 8.85
CA ALA A 413 21.81 4.58 10.04
C ALA A 413 21.18 3.53 10.97
N GLU A 414 19.88 3.63 11.25
CA GLU A 414 19.15 2.65 12.08
C GLU A 414 19.16 1.25 11.47
N LYS A 415 19.05 1.13 10.14
CA LYS A 415 19.21 -0.15 9.43
C LYS A 415 20.59 -0.75 9.68
N TYR A 416 21.65 0.06 9.60
CA TYR A 416 23.00 -0.42 9.88
C TYR A 416 23.23 -0.74 11.36
N ALA A 417 22.61 0.01 12.28
CA ALA A 417 22.64 -0.29 13.71
C ALA A 417 22.01 -1.66 14.02
N VAL A 418 20.80 -1.95 13.50
CA VAL A 418 20.18 -3.28 13.71
C VAL A 418 20.98 -4.40 13.03
N ILE A 419 21.60 -4.13 11.88
CA ILE A 419 22.51 -5.08 11.21
C ILE A 419 23.74 -5.37 12.08
N GLN A 420 24.34 -4.34 12.70
CA GLN A 420 25.46 -4.50 13.65
C GLN A 420 25.06 -5.43 14.79
N TYR A 421 23.92 -5.17 15.45
CA TYR A 421 23.42 -6.00 16.54
C TYR A 421 23.19 -7.45 16.11
N ILE A 422 22.51 -7.68 14.98
CA ILE A 422 22.29 -9.03 14.46
C ILE A 422 23.63 -9.75 14.23
N ARG A 423 24.58 -9.08 13.58
CA ARG A 423 25.88 -9.67 13.24
C ARG A 423 26.70 -10.01 14.48
N GLU A 424 26.85 -9.05 15.40
CA GLU A 424 27.76 -9.20 16.54
C GLU A 424 27.14 -10.03 17.68
N ASN A 425 25.82 -10.01 17.87
CA ASN A 425 25.17 -10.67 19.01
C ASN A 425 24.40 -11.95 18.66
N LEU A 426 23.95 -12.12 17.42
CA LEU A 426 23.17 -13.30 17.03
C LEU A 426 23.95 -14.23 16.10
N ILE A 427 24.72 -13.67 15.16
CA ILE A 427 25.46 -14.48 14.17
C ILE A 427 26.83 -14.87 14.71
N LYS A 428 27.68 -13.91 15.08
CA LYS A 428 29.06 -14.18 15.50
C LYS A 428 29.19 -15.20 16.65
N PRO A 429 28.38 -15.16 17.73
CA PRO A 429 28.52 -16.11 18.84
C PRO A 429 27.83 -17.47 18.59
N HIS A 430 26.88 -17.58 17.66
CA HIS A 430 26.00 -18.76 17.54
C HIS A 430 25.96 -19.39 16.15
N ASN A 431 26.33 -18.66 15.10
CA ASN A 431 26.22 -19.04 13.69
C ASN A 431 27.42 -18.50 12.87
N SER A 432 28.64 -18.80 13.33
CA SER A 432 29.88 -18.22 12.79
C SER A 432 30.10 -18.48 11.30
N ASP A 433 29.56 -19.58 10.75
CA ASP A 433 29.67 -19.90 9.31
C ASP A 433 28.91 -18.91 8.43
N GLN A 434 27.90 -18.25 9.00
CA GLN A 434 27.13 -17.19 8.36
C GLN A 434 27.66 -15.78 8.69
N TYR A 435 28.69 -15.65 9.53
CA TYR A 435 29.33 -14.37 9.79
C TYR A 435 30.13 -13.92 8.56
N PHE A 436 30.02 -12.64 8.20
CA PHE A 436 30.77 -12.01 7.13
C PHE A 436 31.68 -10.94 7.73
N GLU A 437 32.99 -11.03 7.48
CA GLU A 437 33.96 -10.06 7.98
C GLU A 437 33.93 -8.78 7.14
N VAL A 438 33.85 -7.63 7.82
CA VAL A 438 33.88 -6.30 7.18
C VAL A 438 35.32 -5.82 7.22
N ASP A 439 36.01 -5.93 6.08
CA ASP A 439 37.40 -5.53 5.92
C ASP A 439 37.56 -4.32 4.97
N ALA A 440 38.76 -3.75 4.89
CA ALA A 440 39.03 -2.60 4.04
C ALA A 440 38.76 -2.86 2.53
N PRO A 441 39.10 -4.04 1.96
CA PRO A 441 38.67 -4.42 0.61
C PRO A 441 37.15 -4.37 0.40
N TYR A 442 36.36 -4.92 1.32
CA TYR A 442 34.89 -4.90 1.25
C TYR A 442 34.36 -3.47 1.31
N LEU A 443 34.79 -2.66 2.27
CA LEU A 443 34.37 -1.26 2.40
C LEU A 443 34.69 -0.45 1.13
N THR A 444 35.86 -0.70 0.52
CA THR A 444 36.28 -0.05 -0.74
C THR A 444 35.46 -0.51 -1.95
N SER A 445 34.88 -1.70 -1.88
CA SER A 445 34.08 -2.29 -2.94
C SER A 445 32.67 -1.71 -3.05
N LEU A 446 32.14 -1.19 -1.93
CA LEU A 446 30.78 -0.65 -1.84
C LEU A 446 30.56 0.55 -2.77
N PRO A 447 29.32 0.76 -3.25
CA PRO A 447 28.97 1.96 -4.01
C PRO A 447 29.29 3.23 -3.22
N ARG A 448 29.85 4.23 -3.89
CA ARG A 448 30.23 5.50 -3.26
C ARG A 448 29.06 6.47 -3.24
N PRO A 449 28.93 7.31 -2.21
CA PRO A 449 27.92 8.35 -2.20
C PRO A 449 28.25 9.44 -3.24
N LEU A 450 27.21 10.08 -3.76
CA LEU A 450 27.32 11.37 -4.45
C LEU A 450 27.84 12.43 -3.48
N LYS A 451 28.87 13.20 -3.84
CA LYS A 451 29.41 14.29 -3.01
C LYS A 451 28.72 15.64 -3.26
N THR A 452 28.00 15.77 -4.38
CA THR A 452 27.17 16.93 -4.76
C THR A 452 25.81 16.94 -4.07
N LEU A 453 25.28 15.76 -3.76
CA LEU A 453 24.31 15.64 -2.68
C LEU A 453 25.06 16.03 -1.41
N ARG A 454 24.76 17.22 -0.87
CA ARG A 454 24.93 17.41 0.56
C ARG A 454 24.17 16.24 1.19
N GLU A 455 24.70 15.65 2.26
CA GLU A 455 23.79 15.14 3.25
C GLU A 455 22.89 16.34 3.59
N SER A 456 21.74 16.44 2.92
CA SER A 456 20.59 16.76 3.70
C SER A 456 20.63 15.69 4.77
N GLU A 457 21.04 16.09 5.96
CA GLU A 457 20.33 15.70 7.16
C GLU A 457 18.82 15.93 6.90
N ALA A 458 18.25 15.12 6.01
CA ALA A 458 16.85 14.79 5.96
C ALA A 458 16.63 13.72 7.03
N VAL A 459 17.14 14.03 8.22
CA VAL A 459 16.51 13.73 9.50
C VAL A 459 16.39 15.09 10.21
N THR A 460 15.72 16.03 9.54
CA THR A 460 14.81 16.96 10.20
C THR A 460 13.45 16.63 9.58
N GLU A 461 12.43 16.16 10.28
CA GLU A 461 12.23 15.82 11.67
C GLU A 461 11.70 14.36 11.66
N ARG A 462 11.35 13.78 12.80
CA ARG A 462 10.31 12.74 12.76
C ARG A 462 9.19 13.29 11.88
N ARG A 463 8.93 12.69 10.72
CA ARG A 463 7.55 12.67 10.25
C ARG A 463 6.86 11.84 11.31
N ASP A 464 6.14 12.51 12.21
CA ASP A 464 5.23 11.84 13.13
C ASP A 464 4.51 10.75 12.33
N ASN A 465 4.43 9.54 12.89
CA ASN A 465 3.82 8.45 12.15
C ASN A 465 2.39 8.84 11.76
N GLN A 466 1.85 8.36 10.64
CA GLN A 466 0.51 8.79 10.18
C GLN A 466 -0.56 8.67 11.29
N TYR A 467 -0.48 7.65 12.14
CA TYR A 467 -1.40 7.47 13.26
C TYR A 467 -1.21 8.48 14.41
N GLU A 468 -0.05 9.12 14.53
CA GLU A 468 0.19 10.21 15.48
C GLU A 468 -0.31 11.55 14.96
N LEU A 469 -0.35 11.72 13.63
CA LEU A 469 -0.89 12.89 12.95
C LEU A 469 -2.42 12.84 12.83
N MET A 470 -2.98 11.64 12.67
CA MET A 470 -4.41 11.41 12.43
C MET A 470 -5.29 11.97 13.56
N ASP A 471 -6.32 12.72 13.14
CA ASP A 471 -7.45 13.10 13.97
C ASP A 471 -8.47 11.96 13.97
N PHE A 472 -8.63 11.24 15.09
CA PHE A 472 -9.59 10.14 15.23
C PHE A 472 -11.01 10.58 15.61
N GLY A 473 -11.28 11.88 15.69
CA GLY A 473 -12.50 12.47 16.27
C GLY A 473 -12.49 12.44 17.80
N PRO A 474 -13.61 12.74 18.47
CA PRO A 474 -13.65 12.95 19.93
C PRO A 474 -13.48 11.66 20.75
N ALA A 475 -13.66 10.49 20.13
CA ALA A 475 -13.50 9.18 20.77
C ALA A 475 -12.82 8.19 19.82
N LEU A 476 -12.05 7.26 20.37
CA LEU A 476 -11.49 6.11 19.65
C LEU A 476 -11.89 4.81 20.35
N MET A 477 -12.57 3.95 19.60
CA MET A 477 -12.92 2.59 20.02
C MET A 477 -11.74 1.66 19.72
N TRP A 478 -11.18 1.06 20.76
CA TRP A 478 -10.02 0.17 20.65
C TRP A 478 -9.84 -0.69 21.90
N THR A 479 -8.89 -1.62 21.88
CA THR A 479 -8.45 -2.33 23.08
C THR A 479 -7.41 -1.51 23.84
N TYR A 480 -7.68 -1.20 25.12
CA TYR A 480 -6.75 -0.44 25.97
C TYR A 480 -6.40 -1.20 27.23
N GLN A 481 -5.10 -1.47 27.43
CA GLN A 481 -4.62 -1.77 28.77
C GLN A 481 -4.63 -0.49 29.61
N VAL A 482 -5.29 -0.52 30.75
CA VAL A 482 -5.49 0.67 31.60
C VAL A 482 -4.55 0.71 32.82
N ASN A 483 -3.86 -0.39 33.11
CA ASN A 483 -2.86 -0.45 34.17
C ASN A 483 -1.43 -0.64 33.65
N GLY A 484 -0.44 -0.41 34.51
CA GLY A 484 0.98 -0.59 34.18
C GLY A 484 1.49 -2.04 34.30
N ALA A 485 0.60 -3.03 34.42
CA ALA A 485 1.00 -4.41 34.71
C ALA A 485 1.73 -5.07 33.53
N GLU A 486 2.87 -5.69 33.80
CA GLU A 486 3.62 -6.45 32.78
C GLU A 486 3.17 -7.91 32.69
N LYS A 487 2.71 -8.49 33.81
CA LYS A 487 2.25 -9.87 33.86
C LYS A 487 0.82 -10.00 33.37
N ILE A 488 0.59 -10.98 32.49
CA ILE A 488 -0.73 -11.28 31.89
C ILE A 488 -1.81 -11.48 32.96
N SER A 489 -1.50 -12.15 34.07
CA SER A 489 -2.44 -12.42 35.17
C SER A 489 -2.88 -11.18 35.94
N GLU A 490 -2.15 -10.07 35.80
CA GLU A 490 -2.41 -8.80 36.49
C GLU A 490 -2.94 -7.73 35.51
N TRP A 491 -3.13 -8.07 34.23
CA TRP A 491 -3.61 -7.14 33.22
C TRP A 491 -5.04 -6.69 33.53
N ASN A 492 -5.25 -5.37 33.48
CA ASN A 492 -6.57 -4.77 33.43
C ASN A 492 -6.75 -4.11 32.06
N ILE A 493 -7.60 -4.69 31.24
CA ILE A 493 -7.78 -4.30 29.83
C ILE A 493 -9.26 -4.03 29.59
N ALA A 494 -9.59 -2.87 29.02
CA ALA A 494 -10.86 -2.63 28.38
C ALA A 494 -10.79 -3.23 26.96
N GLN A 495 -11.38 -4.41 26.78
CA GLN A 495 -11.26 -5.17 25.52
C GLN A 495 -11.95 -4.44 24.36
N LYS A 496 -13.14 -3.90 24.65
CA LYS A 496 -13.90 -2.98 23.80
C LYS A 496 -13.94 -1.61 24.45
N GLY A 497 -12.79 -0.96 24.47
CA GLY A 497 -12.63 0.32 25.14
C GLY A 497 -13.11 1.48 24.26
N ILE A 498 -13.86 2.41 24.84
CA ILE A 498 -14.20 3.71 24.25
C ILE A 498 -13.38 4.77 24.98
N ASN A 499 -12.31 5.25 24.38
CA ASN A 499 -11.48 6.28 24.98
C ASN A 499 -11.91 7.66 24.47
N ILE A 500 -12.41 8.50 25.38
CA ILE A 500 -13.08 9.76 25.07
C ILE A 500 -12.24 10.93 25.57
N ARG A 501 -12.01 11.93 24.72
CA ARG A 501 -11.38 13.19 25.10
C ARG A 501 -12.39 14.07 25.85
N LEU A 502 -11.95 14.63 26.97
CA LEU A 502 -12.84 15.38 27.88
C LEU A 502 -12.71 16.89 27.74
N ASN A 503 -11.56 17.37 27.29
CA ASN A 503 -11.28 18.79 27.14
C ASN A 503 -11.52 19.23 25.69
N PRO A 504 -11.99 20.47 25.46
CA PRO A 504 -12.21 20.99 24.12
C PRO A 504 -10.91 21.16 23.32
N GLY A 505 -11.05 21.28 22.01
CA GLY A 505 -10.00 21.69 21.07
C GLY A 505 -9.76 20.74 19.89
N ASP A 506 -8.90 21.17 18.98
CA ASP A 506 -8.72 20.52 17.67
C ASP A 506 -7.87 19.24 17.72
N GLY A 507 -7.90 18.47 16.63
CA GLY A 507 -7.05 17.28 16.41
C GLY A 507 -7.57 15.98 17.04
N GLY A 508 -8.82 15.96 17.52
CA GLY A 508 -9.47 14.76 18.04
C GLY A 508 -8.85 14.22 19.32
N VAL A 509 -9.18 12.97 19.64
CA VAL A 509 -8.89 12.35 20.94
C VAL A 509 -7.39 12.23 21.21
N SER A 510 -6.57 12.03 20.17
CA SER A 510 -5.12 11.86 20.28
C SER A 510 -4.39 13.14 20.74
N LYS A 511 -5.03 14.31 20.60
CA LYS A 511 -4.49 15.63 20.99
C LYS A 511 -5.15 16.21 22.24
N GLY A 512 -5.94 15.41 22.97
CA GLY A 512 -6.48 15.80 24.27
C GLY A 512 -5.42 15.95 25.36
N ARG A 513 -5.86 16.28 26.57
CA ARG A 513 -5.05 16.27 27.80
C ARG A 513 -5.72 15.56 28.99
N ALA A 514 -7.00 15.19 28.84
CA ALA A 514 -7.76 14.47 29.84
C ALA A 514 -8.73 13.52 29.15
N TRP A 515 -8.83 12.30 29.66
CA TRP A 515 -9.54 11.20 29.01
C TRP A 515 -10.25 10.29 30.01
N MET A 516 -11.33 9.66 29.56
CA MET A 516 -11.95 8.51 30.21
C MET A 516 -12.04 7.35 29.24
N VAL A 517 -11.67 6.15 29.71
CA VAL A 517 -11.86 4.90 28.99
C VAL A 517 -13.09 4.19 29.55
N TYR A 518 -14.13 4.04 28.74
CA TYR A 518 -15.28 3.18 29.03
C TYR A 518 -15.05 1.79 28.44
N ASP A 519 -15.70 0.77 28.98
CA ASP A 519 -15.68 -0.61 28.44
C ASP A 519 -17.11 -1.00 28.02
N GLU A 520 -17.35 -1.26 26.73
CA GLU A 520 -18.68 -1.56 26.20
C GLU A 520 -19.36 -2.76 26.88
N ASP A 521 -18.55 -3.75 27.30
CA ASP A 521 -19.05 -5.01 27.82
C ASP A 521 -19.62 -4.89 29.25
N THR A 522 -19.15 -3.90 30.02
CA THR A 522 -19.46 -3.73 31.45
C THR A 522 -19.95 -2.33 31.83
N MET A 523 -19.83 -1.37 30.89
CA MET A 523 -20.00 0.07 31.07
C MET A 523 -19.20 0.68 32.23
N ARG A 524 -18.12 0.03 32.65
CA ARG A 524 -17.22 0.61 33.65
C ARG A 524 -16.43 1.74 33.02
N VAL A 525 -16.17 2.79 33.81
CA VAL A 525 -15.05 3.69 33.53
C VAL A 525 -13.79 2.93 33.93
N ALA A 526 -13.16 2.26 32.98
CA ALA A 526 -11.96 1.45 33.22
C ALA A 526 -10.82 2.30 33.77
N ALA A 527 -10.65 3.52 33.27
CA ALA A 527 -9.74 4.52 33.83
C ALA A 527 -10.15 5.95 33.49
N ALA A 528 -9.73 6.88 34.35
CA ALA A 528 -9.70 8.32 34.07
C ALA A 528 -8.27 8.82 34.27
N TYR A 529 -7.75 9.57 33.30
CA TYR A 529 -6.35 10.00 33.31
C TYR A 529 -6.14 11.32 32.57
N SER A 530 -5.01 11.97 32.82
CA SER A 530 -4.61 13.22 32.18
C SER A 530 -3.12 13.22 31.84
N GLY A 531 -2.68 14.14 30.99
CA GLY A 531 -1.26 14.33 30.68
C GLY A 531 -1.03 14.75 29.23
N ASP A 532 0.24 14.73 28.81
CA ASP A 532 0.67 15.27 27.51
C ASP A 532 0.66 14.23 26.37
N ALA A 533 0.17 13.01 26.64
CA ALA A 533 0.14 11.94 25.65
C ALA A 533 -1.12 11.09 25.81
N PHE A 534 -1.82 10.84 24.71
CA PHE A 534 -3.06 10.03 24.72
C PHE A 534 -2.81 8.57 25.09
N THR A 535 -1.88 7.90 24.41
CA THR A 535 -1.65 6.46 24.57
C THR A 535 -0.23 6.08 24.15
N ASP A 536 0.22 4.91 24.59
CA ASP A 536 1.36 4.17 24.06
C ASP A 536 0.88 3.36 22.84
N TRP A 537 1.24 3.82 21.63
CA TRP A 537 0.75 3.30 20.34
C TRP A 537 1.32 1.92 19.93
N ARG A 538 1.82 1.13 20.86
CA ARG A 538 2.35 -0.20 20.54
C ARG A 538 1.27 -1.12 20.00
N GLY A 539 1.56 -1.76 18.88
CA GLY A 539 0.76 -2.82 18.29
C GLY A 539 0.82 -2.78 16.76
N ILE A 540 0.52 -3.92 16.15
CA ILE A 540 0.68 -4.13 14.70
C ILE A 540 -0.08 -3.10 13.85
N ALA A 541 -1.24 -2.61 14.30
CA ALA A 541 -2.02 -1.62 13.55
C ALA A 541 -1.31 -0.25 13.39
N PHE A 542 -0.39 0.05 14.30
CA PHE A 542 0.26 1.35 14.46
C PHE A 542 1.77 1.22 14.19
N ASP A 543 2.57 0.94 15.21
CA ASP A 543 4.04 0.87 15.12
C ASP A 543 4.59 -0.45 14.56
N GLY A 544 3.71 -1.41 14.24
CA GLY A 544 4.09 -2.72 13.71
C GLY A 544 4.62 -3.70 14.75
N SER A 545 4.70 -3.32 16.03
CA SER A 545 5.21 -4.20 17.08
C SER A 545 4.27 -5.39 17.33
N HIS A 546 4.85 -6.56 17.57
CA HIS A 546 4.10 -7.79 17.81
C HIS A 546 4.01 -8.18 19.28
N GLY A 547 2.94 -8.87 19.63
CA GLY A 547 2.74 -9.41 20.97
C GLY A 547 2.47 -8.32 22.02
N THR A 548 2.42 -7.08 21.58
CA THR A 548 2.06 -5.87 22.31
C THR A 548 0.64 -5.44 21.94
N HIS A 549 0.09 -4.54 22.73
CA HIS A 549 -1.19 -3.90 22.50
C HIS A 549 -1.15 -2.49 23.10
N THR A 550 -2.11 -1.67 22.70
CA THR A 550 -2.22 -0.28 23.10
C THR A 550 -2.48 -0.16 24.60
N ARG A 551 -1.80 0.79 25.26
CA ARG A 551 -1.93 1.06 26.69
C ARG A 551 -2.02 2.56 26.94
N ILE A 552 -2.88 2.98 27.86
CA ILE A 552 -2.98 4.40 28.22
C ILE A 552 -1.64 4.96 28.70
N LYS A 553 -1.43 6.26 28.54
CA LYS A 553 -0.21 6.95 28.97
C LYS A 553 -0.60 8.25 29.65
N GLY A 554 -0.01 8.55 30.81
CA GLY A 554 -0.29 9.77 31.57
C GLY A 554 -0.51 9.52 33.06
N ASP A 555 -0.91 10.58 33.74
CA ASP A 555 -1.23 10.60 35.16
C ASP A 555 -2.63 10.04 35.39
N VAL A 556 -2.69 8.82 35.92
CA VAL A 556 -3.95 8.14 36.17
C VAL A 556 -4.59 8.65 37.44
N ALA A 557 -5.81 9.17 37.33
CA ALA A 557 -6.61 9.60 38.47
C ALA A 557 -7.17 8.39 39.22
N PHE A 558 -7.78 7.45 38.51
CA PHE A 558 -8.23 6.18 39.07
C PHE A 558 -8.37 5.11 37.99
N ILE A 559 -8.36 3.84 38.43
CA ILE A 559 -8.62 2.64 37.62
C ILE A 559 -9.68 1.82 38.34
N ASN A 560 -10.73 1.40 37.63
CA ASN A 560 -11.67 0.39 38.14
C ASN A 560 -11.24 -1.00 37.69
N SER A 561 -11.48 -2.02 38.52
CA SER A 561 -11.25 -3.42 38.16
C SER A 561 -12.14 -3.87 37.00
N ASP A 562 -11.78 -4.97 36.34
CA ASP A 562 -12.57 -5.60 35.28
C ASP A 562 -13.77 -6.33 35.86
N ALA A 563 -14.85 -5.57 36.07
CA ALA A 563 -16.08 -6.01 36.71
C ALA A 563 -17.27 -5.16 36.23
N PRO A 564 -18.52 -5.63 36.42
CA PRO A 564 -19.73 -4.88 36.08
C PRO A 564 -19.77 -3.51 36.78
N ALA A 565 -20.11 -2.46 36.02
CA ALA A 565 -20.28 -1.12 36.58
C ALA A 565 -21.61 -0.93 37.30
N TRP A 566 -22.63 -1.74 36.98
CA TRP A 566 -23.97 -1.65 37.54
C TRP A 566 -24.32 -2.95 38.23
N LYS A 567 -24.98 -2.86 39.39
CA LYS A 567 -25.55 -4.04 40.06
C LYS A 567 -26.71 -4.57 39.22
N HIS A 568 -26.90 -5.89 39.18
CA HIS A 568 -28.03 -6.45 38.44
C HIS A 568 -29.35 -5.90 39.00
N PRO A 569 -30.19 -5.21 38.19
CA PRO A 569 -31.33 -4.46 38.71
C PRO A 569 -32.42 -5.33 39.34
N SER A 570 -32.64 -6.54 38.81
CA SER A 570 -33.65 -7.49 39.31
C SER A 570 -33.11 -8.62 40.20
N GLN A 571 -31.86 -9.05 40.03
CA GLN A 571 -31.28 -10.21 40.75
C GLN A 571 -30.47 -9.82 42.00
N ASP A 572 -30.26 -8.53 42.25
CA ASP A 572 -29.50 -8.00 43.39
C ASP A 572 -28.08 -8.61 43.55
N THR A 573 -27.40 -8.91 42.43
CA THR A 573 -26.07 -9.53 42.41
C THR A 573 -25.01 -8.68 41.67
N TRP A 574 -23.75 -8.94 41.99
CA TRP A 574 -22.55 -8.46 41.29
C TRP A 574 -21.77 -9.59 40.62
N GLU A 575 -22.27 -10.82 40.68
CA GLU A 575 -21.66 -11.98 40.06
C GLU A 575 -21.60 -11.77 38.55
N ASP A 576 -20.40 -11.65 38.01
CA ASP A 576 -20.19 -11.33 36.60
C ASP A 576 -20.57 -12.55 35.74
N GLN A 577 -21.57 -12.35 34.87
CA GLN A 577 -22.19 -13.36 34.02
C GLN A 577 -21.62 -13.40 32.60
N ARG A 578 -20.54 -12.65 32.33
CA ARG A 578 -19.81 -12.74 31.06
C ARG A 578 -19.20 -14.12 30.87
N ILE A 579 -18.88 -14.47 29.63
CA ILE A 579 -18.25 -15.76 29.35
C ILE A 579 -16.88 -15.85 30.02
N VAL A 580 -16.57 -17.01 30.60
CA VAL A 580 -15.24 -17.30 31.14
C VAL A 580 -14.40 -17.93 30.03
N GLY A 581 -13.37 -17.21 29.60
CA GLY A 581 -12.40 -17.69 28.62
C GLY A 581 -11.57 -18.86 29.17
N ARG A 582 -10.87 -19.56 28.27
CA ARG A 582 -10.02 -20.71 28.65
C ARG A 582 -8.85 -20.36 29.59
N ASP A 583 -8.54 -19.07 29.75
CA ASP A 583 -7.56 -18.55 30.70
C ASP A 583 -8.17 -18.13 32.05
N GLY A 584 -9.47 -18.32 32.25
CA GLY A 584 -10.19 -17.96 33.46
C GLY A 584 -10.63 -16.49 33.55
N ARG A 585 -10.31 -15.66 32.55
CA ARG A 585 -10.75 -14.25 32.48
C ARG A 585 -12.14 -14.14 31.85
N GLN A 586 -12.80 -13.01 32.06
CA GLN A 586 -14.14 -12.75 31.53
C GLN A 586 -14.09 -11.91 30.25
N PHE A 587 -14.98 -12.21 29.30
CA PHE A 587 -15.01 -11.57 27.98
C PHE A 587 -16.44 -11.40 27.45
N GLY A 588 -16.62 -10.46 26.51
CA GLY A 588 -17.91 -10.24 25.86
C GLY A 588 -18.91 -9.50 26.75
N PRO A 589 -20.08 -9.12 26.20
CA PRO A 589 -21.00 -8.24 26.91
C PRO A 589 -21.70 -8.96 28.05
N LEU A 590 -22.13 -8.20 29.06
CA LEU A 590 -23.09 -8.67 30.05
C LEU A 590 -24.44 -9.03 29.39
N PRO A 591 -25.28 -9.85 30.06
CA PRO A 591 -26.64 -10.12 29.59
C PRO A 591 -27.43 -8.84 29.34
N LYS A 592 -28.17 -8.79 28.22
CA LYS A 592 -28.88 -7.59 27.76
C LYS A 592 -29.98 -7.11 28.71
N ASP A 593 -30.52 -7.99 29.56
CA ASP A 593 -31.49 -7.69 30.62
C ASP A 593 -30.83 -7.18 31.91
N TRP A 594 -29.50 -7.23 32.01
CA TRP A 594 -28.73 -6.55 33.03
C TRP A 594 -28.21 -5.21 32.49
N LEU A 595 -27.40 -5.25 31.43
CA LEU A 595 -26.77 -4.08 30.87
C LEU A 595 -26.59 -4.22 29.35
N HIS A 596 -26.90 -3.17 28.60
CA HIS A 596 -26.79 -3.19 27.15
C HIS A 596 -26.33 -1.84 26.62
N TYR A 597 -25.09 -1.79 26.13
CA TYR A 597 -24.57 -0.66 25.37
C TYR A 597 -25.40 -0.45 24.08
N LYS A 598 -25.76 0.80 23.78
CA LYS A 598 -26.61 1.16 22.64
C LYS A 598 -25.90 2.02 21.60
N GLY A 599 -24.72 2.57 21.89
CA GLY A 599 -23.98 3.42 20.95
C GLY A 599 -23.55 4.76 21.53
N LEU A 600 -23.00 5.60 20.65
CA LEU A 600 -22.52 6.95 20.96
C LEU A 600 -23.25 7.99 20.13
N TYR A 601 -23.73 9.03 20.80
CA TYR A 601 -24.08 10.28 20.15
C TYR A 601 -22.86 11.20 20.09
N TYR A 602 -22.81 11.97 19.03
CA TYR A 602 -21.86 13.02 18.80
C TYR A 602 -22.58 14.34 18.60
N HIS A 603 -22.06 15.39 19.24
CA HIS A 603 -22.55 16.74 19.11
C HIS A 603 -21.35 17.68 19.24
N GLU A 604 -20.83 18.15 18.10
CA GLU A 604 -19.54 18.84 18.05
C GLU A 604 -18.43 17.98 18.69
N ASP A 605 -17.66 18.52 19.64
CA ASP A 605 -16.60 17.78 20.36
C ASP A 605 -17.13 16.91 21.52
N LYS A 606 -18.45 16.89 21.76
CA LYS A 606 -19.07 16.15 22.86
C LYS A 606 -19.48 14.76 22.42
N THR A 607 -19.25 13.80 23.31
CA THR A 607 -19.68 12.41 23.14
C THR A 607 -20.65 12.04 24.27
N VAL A 608 -21.82 11.53 23.93
CA VAL A 608 -22.80 11.01 24.91
C VAL A 608 -22.98 9.52 24.70
N ILE A 609 -22.73 8.74 25.74
CA ILE A 609 -22.88 7.31 25.73
C ILE A 609 -24.32 6.94 26.06
N ARG A 610 -24.91 6.06 25.25
CA ARG A 610 -26.27 5.56 25.44
C ARG A 610 -26.23 4.09 25.80
N TYR A 611 -26.93 3.70 26.86
CA TYR A 611 -27.04 2.30 27.27
C TYR A 611 -28.29 2.07 28.13
N THR A 612 -28.63 0.80 28.39
CA THR A 612 -29.68 0.44 29.35
C THR A 612 -29.11 -0.30 30.55
N VAL A 613 -29.71 -0.09 31.72
CA VAL A 613 -29.53 -0.90 32.93
C VAL A 613 -30.88 -1.54 33.24
N GLY A 614 -31.00 -2.84 33.00
CA GLY A 614 -32.28 -3.49 32.80
C GLY A 614 -33.03 -2.80 31.66
N ASN A 615 -34.24 -2.32 31.97
CA ASN A 615 -35.06 -1.57 31.01
C ASN A 615 -34.91 -0.05 31.13
N THR A 616 -34.08 0.44 32.06
CA THR A 616 -33.89 1.88 32.28
C THR A 616 -32.87 2.42 31.30
N MET A 617 -33.26 3.40 30.48
CA MET A 617 -32.34 4.10 29.59
C MET A 617 -31.47 5.07 30.39
N ILE A 618 -30.17 5.08 30.07
CA ILE A 618 -29.17 5.99 30.62
C ILE A 618 -28.50 6.73 29.47
N LEU A 619 -28.43 8.05 29.58
CA LEU A 619 -27.47 8.87 28.84
C LEU A 619 -26.38 9.30 29.80
N GLU A 620 -25.13 9.18 29.36
CA GLU A 620 -23.97 9.54 30.16
C GLU A 620 -22.99 10.36 29.33
N LYS A 621 -22.61 11.54 29.81
CA LYS A 621 -21.60 12.40 29.18
C LYS A 621 -20.39 12.54 30.10
N PRO A 622 -19.21 12.05 29.72
CA PRO A 622 -17.99 12.35 30.44
C PRO A 622 -17.51 13.77 30.15
N GLY A 623 -16.82 14.39 31.10
CA GLY A 623 -16.26 15.73 30.97
C GLY A 623 -15.16 15.99 31.99
N VAL A 624 -14.53 17.16 31.88
CA VAL A 624 -13.52 17.62 32.83
C VAL A 624 -13.77 19.07 33.21
N PHE A 625 -13.51 19.41 34.47
CA PHE A 625 -13.48 20.77 34.98
C PHE A 625 -12.10 21.06 35.56
N ASP A 626 -11.45 22.13 35.09
CA ASP A 626 -10.13 22.51 35.55
C ASP A 626 -10.22 23.28 36.86
N TYR A 627 -9.58 22.74 37.90
CA TYR A 627 -9.46 23.42 39.18
C TYR A 627 -8.11 23.12 39.83
N GLY A 628 -7.26 24.13 39.95
CA GLY A 628 -5.91 23.97 40.49
C GLY A 628 -5.03 23.07 39.61
N SER A 629 -4.21 22.23 40.24
CA SER A 629 -3.24 21.35 39.56
C SER A 629 -3.79 19.97 39.20
N SER A 630 -5.00 19.62 39.61
CA SER A 630 -5.59 18.30 39.38
C SER A 630 -6.96 18.42 38.71
N PRO A 631 -7.18 17.76 37.57
CA PRO A 631 -8.46 17.83 36.88
C PRO A 631 -9.57 17.19 37.72
N ILE A 632 -10.75 17.82 37.69
CA ILE A 632 -11.98 17.23 38.24
C ILE A 632 -12.68 16.52 37.09
N PHE A 633 -12.79 15.20 37.21
CA PHE A 633 -13.50 14.38 36.25
C PHE A 633 -15.00 14.43 36.54
N VAL A 634 -15.79 14.74 35.53
CA VAL A 634 -17.25 14.91 35.65
C VAL A 634 -17.93 13.84 34.81
N ARG A 635 -18.96 13.20 35.37
CA ARG A 635 -19.88 12.33 34.65
C ARG A 635 -21.28 12.89 34.82
N THR A 636 -21.89 13.37 33.75
CA THR A 636 -23.26 13.88 33.75
C THR A 636 -24.19 12.76 33.32
N PHE A 637 -25.33 12.61 34.00
CA PHE A 637 -26.31 11.55 33.76
C PHE A 637 -27.69 12.12 33.51
N ASN A 638 -28.39 11.56 32.51
CA ASN A 638 -29.84 11.49 32.48
C ASN A 638 -30.28 10.05 32.71
N VAL A 639 -31.07 9.82 33.75
CA VAL A 639 -31.62 8.51 34.08
C VAL A 639 -33.13 8.55 33.87
N ALA A 640 -33.63 7.71 32.96
CA ALA A 640 -35.05 7.60 32.65
C ALA A 640 -35.89 7.11 33.86
N PRO A 641 -37.22 7.25 33.83
CA PRO A 641 -38.08 6.76 34.90
C PRO A 641 -37.92 5.26 35.11
N HIS A 642 -37.88 4.83 36.37
CA HIS A 642 -37.56 3.47 36.75
C HIS A 642 -38.16 3.12 38.12
N SER A 643 -38.56 1.86 38.29
CA SER A 643 -39.35 1.41 39.45
C SER A 643 -38.52 0.76 40.57
N GLN A 644 -37.22 0.55 40.35
CA GLN A 644 -36.32 -0.10 41.30
C GLN A 644 -35.11 0.79 41.51
N SER A 645 -34.50 0.80 42.69
CA SER A 645 -33.26 1.56 42.88
C SER A 645 -32.11 0.95 42.07
N LEU A 646 -31.28 1.79 41.45
CA LEU A 646 -30.08 1.37 40.73
C LEU A 646 -28.83 1.64 41.58
N VAL A 647 -27.82 0.78 41.42
CA VAL A 647 -26.53 0.90 42.12
C VAL A 647 -25.40 0.76 41.11
N SER A 648 -24.44 1.69 41.10
CA SER A 648 -23.27 1.64 40.21
C SER A 648 -21.95 1.78 40.97
N ARG A 649 -20.93 1.01 40.59
CA ARG A 649 -19.53 1.23 41.02
C ARG A 649 -18.92 2.32 40.14
N ILE A 650 -18.64 3.47 40.72
CA ILE A 650 -18.21 4.66 39.96
C ILE A 650 -16.73 4.98 40.11
N ALA A 651 -16.11 4.56 41.21
CA ALA A 651 -14.68 4.73 41.48
C ALA A 651 -14.17 3.67 42.48
N PRO A 652 -12.87 3.39 42.54
CA PRO A 652 -12.29 2.61 43.64
C PRO A 652 -12.34 3.40 44.95
N ASP A 653 -12.44 2.68 46.07
CA ASP A 653 -12.38 3.27 47.41
C ASP A 653 -10.93 3.57 47.80
N LEU A 654 -10.45 4.76 47.41
CA LEU A 654 -9.12 5.28 47.74
C LEU A 654 -9.24 6.51 48.64
N ASP A 655 -8.31 6.65 49.59
CA ASP A 655 -8.29 7.75 50.55
C ASP A 655 -8.04 9.10 49.88
N GLU A 656 -7.18 9.13 48.85
CA GLU A 656 -6.86 10.34 48.09
C GLU A 656 -7.92 10.73 47.04
N LEU A 657 -8.98 9.94 46.87
CA LEU A 657 -9.98 10.12 45.81
C LEU A 657 -11.32 10.58 46.42
N ALA A 658 -11.66 11.85 46.23
CA ALA A 658 -12.94 12.41 46.60
C ALA A 658 -13.97 12.16 45.49
N VAL A 659 -15.21 11.89 45.91
CA VAL A 659 -16.37 11.73 45.02
C VAL A 659 -17.52 12.54 45.57
N SER A 660 -18.19 13.30 44.71
CA SER A 660 -19.37 14.08 45.08
C SER A 660 -20.47 14.01 44.03
N VAL A 661 -21.71 14.25 44.44
CA VAL A 661 -22.89 14.18 43.56
C VAL A 661 -23.75 15.42 43.73
N ARG A 662 -24.10 16.04 42.60
CA ARG A 662 -24.97 17.22 42.54
C ARG A 662 -26.14 17.00 41.59
N GLY A 663 -27.34 17.36 42.00
CA GLY A 663 -28.51 17.39 41.12
C GLY A 663 -29.74 16.72 41.75
N ALA A 664 -30.23 15.66 41.12
CA ALA A 664 -31.40 14.91 41.54
C ALA A 664 -31.42 14.57 43.04
N SER A 665 -32.54 14.91 43.70
CA SER A 665 -32.74 14.65 45.13
C SER A 665 -32.75 13.14 45.41
N GLY A 666 -31.95 12.72 46.40
CA GLY A 666 -31.86 11.33 46.84
C GLY A 666 -30.79 10.49 46.14
N VAL A 667 -30.16 10.99 45.07
CA VAL A 667 -28.96 10.35 44.52
C VAL A 667 -27.80 10.59 45.47
N THR A 668 -27.15 9.52 45.90
CA THR A 668 -26.11 9.57 46.94
C THR A 668 -24.97 8.62 46.63
N THR A 669 -23.86 8.73 47.37
CA THR A 669 -22.73 7.79 47.29
C THR A 669 -22.49 7.11 48.63
N ARG A 670 -21.89 5.92 48.59
CA ARG A 670 -21.33 5.25 49.77
C ARG A 670 -20.04 4.52 49.42
N ARG A 671 -19.13 4.39 50.38
CA ARG A 671 -17.96 3.52 50.28
C ARG A 671 -18.32 2.12 50.75
N PHE A 672 -18.32 1.14 49.86
CA PHE A 672 -18.72 -0.24 50.14
C PHE A 672 -18.00 -1.24 49.24
N GLY A 673 -17.49 -2.32 49.83
CA GLY A 673 -16.88 -3.41 49.07
C GLY A 673 -15.62 -3.04 48.26
N GLY A 674 -14.88 -2.01 48.69
CA GLY A 674 -13.70 -1.50 47.98
C GLY A 674 -14.02 -0.54 46.82
N PHE A 675 -15.27 -0.10 46.69
CA PHE A 675 -15.71 0.87 45.70
C PHE A 675 -16.44 2.04 46.35
N VAL A 676 -16.45 3.18 45.66
CA VAL A 676 -17.49 4.19 45.82
C VAL A 676 -18.67 3.78 44.94
N GLU A 677 -19.79 3.46 45.58
CA GLU A 677 -21.05 3.12 44.93
C GLU A 677 -21.97 4.35 44.83
N LEU A 678 -22.51 4.60 43.65
CA LEU A 678 -23.61 5.53 43.39
C LEU A 678 -24.95 4.82 43.63
N LEU A 679 -25.83 5.44 44.41
CA LEU A 679 -27.16 4.97 44.74
C LEU A 679 -28.19 5.90 44.09
N ILE A 680 -29.01 5.34 43.21
CA ILE A 680 -30.05 6.07 42.48
C ILE A 680 -31.41 5.52 42.92
N PRO A 681 -32.25 6.31 43.61
CA PRO A 681 -33.56 5.84 44.03
C PRO A 681 -34.52 5.76 42.85
N ALA A 682 -35.44 4.80 42.90
CA ALA A 682 -36.55 4.70 41.95
C ALA A 682 -37.28 6.05 41.79
N GLY A 683 -37.65 6.39 40.56
CA GLY A 683 -38.23 7.69 40.20
C GLY A 683 -39.23 7.58 39.05
N ALA A 684 -40.32 8.33 39.15
CA ALA A 684 -41.37 8.39 38.10
C ALA A 684 -41.10 9.48 37.03
N SER A 685 -40.01 10.24 37.17
CA SER A 685 -39.55 11.28 36.25
C SER A 685 -38.07 11.11 35.98
N ASP A 686 -37.58 11.74 34.92
CA ASP A 686 -36.15 11.78 34.62
C ASP A 686 -35.36 12.38 35.80
N GLN A 687 -34.19 11.79 36.08
CA GLN A 687 -33.27 12.25 37.10
C GLN A 687 -31.97 12.70 36.45
N HIS A 688 -31.64 13.99 36.61
CA HIS A 688 -30.42 14.58 36.05
C HIS A 688 -29.45 14.92 37.18
N PHE A 689 -28.19 14.51 37.07
CA PHE A 689 -27.16 14.78 38.08
C PHE A 689 -25.75 14.67 37.51
N ASN A 690 -24.80 15.28 38.21
CA ASN A 690 -23.37 15.12 37.98
C ASN A 690 -22.74 14.29 39.09
N VAL A 691 -21.81 13.42 38.71
CA VAL A 691 -20.83 12.79 39.60
C VAL A 691 -19.48 13.43 39.34
N LEU A 692 -18.86 13.97 40.37
CA LEU A 692 -17.55 14.61 40.34
C LEU A 692 -16.55 13.68 41.02
N ILE A 693 -15.37 13.48 40.42
CA ILE A 693 -14.32 12.61 40.94
C ILE A 693 -12.97 13.33 40.78
N ALA A 694 -12.19 13.47 41.85
CA ALA A 694 -10.89 14.13 41.80
C ALA A 694 -9.94 13.66 42.91
N LYS A 695 -8.63 13.79 42.66
CA LYS A 695 -7.60 13.59 43.69
C LYS A 695 -7.50 14.81 44.60
N THR A 696 -8.44 14.92 45.55
CA THR A 696 -8.58 16.05 46.48
C THR A 696 -9.39 15.60 47.70
N ASP A 697 -9.65 16.49 48.66
CA ASP A 697 -10.52 16.21 49.80
C ASP A 697 -12.01 16.45 49.46
N GLU A 698 -12.91 15.75 50.17
CA GLU A 698 -14.35 15.81 49.88
C GLU A 698 -14.96 17.20 50.10
N ASP A 699 -14.45 17.99 51.05
CA ASP A 699 -14.97 19.32 51.34
C ASP A 699 -14.64 20.30 50.20
N THR A 700 -13.41 20.24 49.68
CA THR A 700 -13.00 20.97 48.49
C THR A 700 -13.86 20.60 47.29
N LEU A 701 -14.08 19.31 47.03
CA LEU A 701 -14.88 18.86 45.88
C LEU A 701 -16.35 19.28 46.01
N LYS A 702 -16.95 19.16 47.20
CA LYS A 702 -18.31 19.63 47.50
C LYS A 702 -18.46 21.13 47.30
N GLY A 703 -17.46 21.92 47.69
CA GLY A 703 -17.44 23.37 47.49
C GLY A 703 -17.49 23.80 46.02
N LEU A 704 -17.09 22.91 45.09
CA LEU A 704 -17.02 23.19 43.65
C LEU A 704 -18.24 22.71 42.87
N GLU A 705 -19.09 21.88 43.47
CA GLU A 705 -20.31 21.38 42.83
C GLU A 705 -21.11 22.51 42.18
N ALA A 706 -21.31 23.61 42.90
CA ALA A 706 -22.10 24.76 42.48
C ALA A 706 -21.62 25.38 41.15
N ALA A 707 -20.32 25.28 40.85
CA ALA A 707 -19.70 25.83 39.65
C ALA A 707 -19.92 24.98 38.39
N ILE A 708 -20.29 23.71 38.53
CA ILE A 708 -20.44 22.77 37.41
C ILE A 708 -21.94 22.50 37.19
N PRO A 709 -22.56 23.04 36.10
CA PRO A 709 -23.98 22.89 35.86
C PRO A 709 -24.37 21.44 35.57
N VAL A 710 -25.56 21.03 36.00
CA VAL A 710 -26.17 19.76 35.61
C VAL A 710 -26.94 20.02 34.32
N GLU A 711 -26.43 19.48 33.21
CA GLU A 711 -27.00 19.63 31.87
C GLU A 711 -28.04 18.52 31.61
N ASP A 712 -29.06 18.83 30.81
CA ASP A 712 -29.96 17.81 30.26
C ASP A 712 -29.34 17.26 28.97
N LEU A 713 -28.96 15.98 28.97
CA LEU A 713 -28.22 15.37 27.86
C LEU A 713 -29.06 15.11 26.61
N GLU A 714 -30.39 15.17 26.69
CA GLU A 714 -31.26 14.98 25.52
C GLU A 714 -30.97 16.00 24.41
N MET A 715 -30.47 17.19 24.77
CA MET A 715 -30.10 18.22 23.79
C MET A 715 -28.94 17.81 22.86
N PHE A 716 -28.11 16.83 23.26
CA PHE A 716 -26.97 16.35 22.49
C PHE A 716 -27.30 15.12 21.63
N THR A 717 -28.56 14.69 21.57
CA THR A 717 -28.98 13.46 20.86
C THR A 717 -29.60 13.72 19.48
N ARG A 718 -29.68 14.99 19.07
CA ARG A 718 -30.41 15.43 17.86
C ARG A 718 -29.50 15.93 16.74
N GLY A 719 -28.20 15.62 16.85
CA GLY A 719 -27.15 16.19 16.02
C GLY A 719 -26.71 17.58 16.48
N GLY A 720 -25.49 17.95 16.10
CA GLY A 720 -24.85 19.23 16.42
C GLY A 720 -24.39 19.96 15.17
N GLU A 721 -23.50 20.94 15.32
CA GLU A 721 -22.77 21.45 14.17
C GLU A 721 -21.78 20.39 13.65
N PRO A 722 -21.53 20.32 12.32
CA PRO A 722 -20.59 19.38 11.72
C PRO A 722 -19.17 19.48 12.32
N ARG A 723 -18.57 18.35 12.69
CA ARG A 723 -17.17 18.30 13.19
C ARG A 723 -16.14 18.38 12.07
N PHE A 724 -16.53 18.05 10.85
CA PHE A 724 -15.62 18.02 9.69
C PHE A 724 -15.79 19.22 8.76
N ASP A 725 -16.35 20.32 9.26
CA ASP A 725 -16.58 21.58 8.53
C ASP A 725 -17.32 21.42 7.19
N GLN A 726 -18.06 20.31 7.02
CA GLN A 726 -18.68 19.91 5.75
C GLN A 726 -17.71 19.88 4.56
N LYS A 727 -16.41 19.75 4.83
CA LYS A 727 -15.37 19.87 3.81
C LYS A 727 -15.44 18.72 2.84
N VAL A 728 -15.53 19.07 1.56
CA VAL A 728 -15.48 18.13 0.44
C VAL A 728 -14.09 18.20 -0.19
N ILE A 729 -13.41 17.06 -0.23
CA ILE A 729 -12.12 16.92 -0.89
C ILE A 729 -12.37 16.46 -2.32
N HIS A 730 -11.86 17.23 -3.28
CA HIS A 730 -11.94 16.89 -4.69
C HIS A 730 -10.68 16.16 -5.11
N THR A 731 -10.83 15.00 -5.72
CA THR A 731 -9.74 14.26 -6.37
C THR A 731 -10.12 13.91 -7.79
N GLN A 732 -9.13 13.62 -8.63
CA GLN A 732 -9.35 13.16 -9.99
C GLN A 732 -8.90 11.70 -10.11
N GLY A 733 -9.79 10.84 -10.57
CA GLY A 733 -9.45 9.45 -10.88
C GLY A 733 -8.72 9.31 -12.21
N VAL A 734 -8.09 8.15 -12.40
CA VAL A 734 -7.34 7.80 -13.61
C VAL A 734 -8.06 6.68 -14.32
N GLN A 735 -8.48 6.91 -15.58
CA GLN A 735 -9.08 5.86 -16.39
C GLN A 735 -8.01 4.91 -16.93
N GLY A 736 -8.29 3.61 -16.85
CA GLY A 736 -7.45 2.55 -17.39
C GLY A 736 -7.59 2.39 -18.90
N ASN A 737 -6.53 1.87 -19.51
CA ASN A 737 -6.52 1.53 -20.93
C ASN A 737 -7.55 0.44 -21.24
N SER A 738 -8.37 0.64 -22.28
CA SER A 738 -9.37 -0.32 -22.75
C SER A 738 -8.86 -1.19 -23.93
N ASP A 739 -7.55 -1.19 -24.16
CA ASP A 739 -6.91 -2.01 -25.19
C ASP A 739 -6.84 -3.50 -24.84
N GLU A 740 -6.85 -3.82 -23.55
CA GLU A 740 -6.78 -5.17 -23.00
C GLU A 740 -8.16 -5.74 -22.62
N PRO A 741 -8.29 -7.04 -22.28
CA PRO A 741 -9.58 -7.64 -21.87
C PRO A 741 -10.25 -6.95 -20.67
N PHE A 742 -9.45 -6.34 -19.81
CA PHE A 742 -9.92 -5.55 -18.68
C PHE A 742 -9.21 -4.20 -18.63
N ALA A 743 -9.96 -3.16 -18.31
CA ALA A 743 -9.43 -1.84 -17.98
C ALA A 743 -9.54 -1.63 -16.47
N VAL A 744 -8.48 -1.10 -15.85
CA VAL A 744 -8.46 -0.78 -14.42
C VAL A 744 -8.39 0.73 -14.24
N ASP A 745 -9.47 1.32 -13.77
CA ASP A 745 -9.51 2.72 -13.38
C ASP A 745 -9.14 2.85 -11.89
N VAL A 746 -8.42 3.92 -11.53
CA VAL A 746 -8.04 4.26 -10.16
C VAL A 746 -8.95 5.38 -9.67
N LEU A 747 -9.68 5.14 -8.58
CA LEU A 747 -10.41 6.17 -7.86
C LEU A 747 -9.46 6.76 -6.82
N THR A 748 -8.82 7.88 -7.17
CA THR A 748 -7.79 8.52 -6.35
C THR A 748 -8.36 8.90 -4.98
N VAL A 749 -7.81 8.32 -3.93
CA VAL A 749 -8.17 8.67 -2.54
C VAL A 749 -7.49 9.98 -2.14
N PRO A 750 -8.06 10.75 -1.20
CA PRO A 750 -7.39 11.91 -0.61
C PRO A 750 -5.98 11.57 -0.10
N ASP A 751 -4.99 12.34 -0.51
CA ASP A 751 -3.63 12.27 0.03
C ASP A 751 -3.48 13.13 1.29
N ALA A 752 -2.32 13.07 1.95
CA ALA A 752 -2.06 13.83 3.17
C ALA A 752 -2.14 15.35 2.98
N LEU A 753 -1.83 15.88 1.79
CA LEU A 753 -1.90 17.32 1.52
C LEU A 753 -3.36 17.81 1.40
N ALA A 754 -4.22 16.98 0.81
CA ALA A 754 -5.64 17.30 0.63
C ALA A 754 -6.50 16.98 1.87
N ASN A 755 -6.05 16.05 2.71
CA ASN A 755 -6.76 15.50 3.86
C ASN A 755 -6.34 16.18 5.18
N PRO A 756 -7.06 17.20 5.67
CA PRO A 756 -6.65 17.98 6.84
C PRO A 756 -6.72 17.20 8.16
N TRP A 757 -7.40 16.06 8.17
CA TRP A 757 -7.52 15.20 9.36
C TRP A 757 -6.45 14.12 9.39
N GLU A 758 -5.57 14.07 8.38
CA GLU A 758 -4.50 13.07 8.29
C GLU A 758 -5.04 11.64 8.39
N SER A 759 -6.31 11.42 7.98
CA SER A 759 -6.93 10.11 7.95
C SER A 759 -6.10 9.16 7.09
N TRP A 760 -5.70 8.06 7.69
CA TRP A 760 -4.92 7.06 6.98
C TRP A 760 -5.83 6.25 6.06
N MET A 761 -5.78 6.54 4.75
CA MET A 761 -6.66 5.97 3.71
C MET A 761 -6.40 4.49 3.37
N ARG A 762 -6.39 3.63 4.41
CA ARG A 762 -6.31 2.17 4.33
C ARG A 762 -7.73 1.61 4.26
N LEU A 763 -8.25 1.42 3.06
CA LEU A 763 -9.67 1.10 2.87
C LEU A 763 -9.99 -0.33 3.32
N GLY A 764 -11.00 -0.48 4.19
CA GLY A 764 -11.40 -1.73 4.83
C GLY A 764 -12.66 -2.37 4.23
N GLY A 765 -13.52 -1.58 3.58
CA GLY A 765 -14.78 -2.02 2.98
C GLY A 765 -15.57 -0.86 2.37
N PHE A 766 -16.51 -1.18 1.49
CA PHE A 766 -17.38 -0.19 0.84
C PHE A 766 -18.65 -0.83 0.28
N ASP A 767 -19.64 0.00 -0.03
CA ASP A 767 -20.86 -0.37 -0.77
C ASP A 767 -21.47 0.87 -1.46
N PHE A 768 -22.41 0.64 -2.37
CA PHE A 768 -23.11 1.71 -3.11
C PHE A 768 -24.50 1.96 -2.56
N PHE A 769 -24.98 3.20 -2.65
CA PHE A 769 -26.38 3.52 -2.33
C PHE A 769 -27.27 3.07 -3.49
N PRO A 770 -28.25 2.18 -3.29
CA PRO A 770 -29.11 1.70 -4.39
C PRO A 770 -29.87 2.82 -5.12
N ASP A 771 -30.31 3.85 -4.39
CA ASP A 771 -31.07 4.98 -4.94
C ASP A 771 -30.18 6.11 -5.51
N ASN A 772 -28.87 6.07 -5.23
CA ASN A 772 -27.88 6.98 -5.79
C ASN A 772 -26.55 6.24 -5.97
N PRO A 773 -26.42 5.38 -6.99
CA PRO A 773 -25.28 4.50 -7.12
C PRO A 773 -23.99 5.20 -7.59
N ASP A 774 -24.07 6.47 -8.01
CA ASP A 774 -22.89 7.33 -8.18
C ASP A 774 -22.21 7.68 -6.84
N ARG A 775 -22.86 7.39 -5.71
CA ARG A 775 -22.32 7.53 -4.37
C ARG A 775 -21.97 6.18 -3.76
N ALA A 776 -20.76 6.08 -3.21
CA ALA A 776 -20.35 4.97 -2.34
C ALA A 776 -20.08 5.46 -0.91
N ALA A 777 -20.30 4.58 0.07
CA ALA A 777 -19.75 4.72 1.42
C ALA A 777 -18.53 3.81 1.55
N VAL A 778 -17.44 4.31 2.13
CA VAL A 778 -16.14 3.61 2.21
C VAL A 778 -15.60 3.76 3.63
N CYS A 779 -15.25 2.65 4.29
CA CYS A 779 -14.62 2.67 5.60
C CYS A 779 -13.10 2.47 5.53
N THR A 780 -12.36 3.05 6.48
CA THR A 780 -10.92 2.82 6.66
C THR A 780 -10.65 1.94 7.87
N TRP A 781 -9.55 1.20 7.84
CA TRP A 781 -9.12 0.34 8.95
C TRP A 781 -8.80 1.12 10.23
N MET A 782 -8.60 2.44 10.13
CA MET A 782 -8.32 3.32 11.27
C MET A 782 -9.57 3.96 11.89
N GLY A 783 -10.76 3.58 11.43
CA GLY A 783 -12.00 3.93 12.12
C GLY A 783 -12.87 4.95 11.40
N ASP A 784 -12.51 5.37 10.19
CA ASP A 784 -13.27 6.39 9.47
C ASP A 784 -14.27 5.79 8.51
N VAL A 785 -15.31 6.57 8.20
CA VAL A 785 -16.23 6.34 7.09
C VAL A 785 -16.32 7.62 6.26
N TRP A 786 -16.28 7.42 4.94
CA TRP A 786 -16.30 8.47 3.93
C TRP A 786 -17.43 8.22 2.94
N LEU A 787 -18.09 9.28 2.49
CA LEU A 787 -18.86 9.27 1.26
C LEU A 787 -17.96 9.69 0.10
N VAL A 788 -18.16 9.06 -1.05
CA VAL A 788 -17.52 9.44 -2.31
C VAL A 788 -18.56 9.48 -3.42
N ASP A 789 -18.76 10.65 -4.00
CA ASP A 789 -19.58 10.84 -5.20
C ASP A 789 -18.72 10.84 -6.47
N GLY A 790 -19.34 10.61 -7.63
CA GLY A 790 -18.67 10.59 -8.95
C GLY A 790 -18.08 9.23 -9.33
N VAL A 791 -18.34 8.18 -8.54
CA VAL A 791 -17.71 6.87 -8.73
C VAL A 791 -18.20 6.14 -9.98
N ALA A 792 -19.41 6.46 -10.46
CA ALA A 792 -20.00 5.83 -11.65
C ALA A 792 -19.57 6.53 -12.95
N GLY A 793 -19.19 7.80 -12.87
CA GLY A 793 -18.92 8.68 -14.01
C GLY A 793 -17.56 8.49 -14.69
N ASP A 794 -17.06 9.59 -15.29
CA ASP A 794 -15.78 9.64 -16.01
C ASP A 794 -14.56 9.84 -15.09
N LEU A 795 -14.79 9.92 -13.78
CA LEU A 795 -13.80 10.10 -12.72
C LEU A 795 -13.04 11.44 -12.77
N LYS A 796 -13.53 12.46 -13.51
CA LYS A 796 -12.89 13.78 -13.53
C LYS A 796 -13.02 14.54 -12.22
N ASP A 797 -14.06 14.26 -11.44
CA ASP A 797 -14.34 14.91 -10.17
C ASP A 797 -14.91 13.88 -9.18
N LEU A 798 -14.06 13.39 -8.29
CA LEU A 798 -14.44 12.55 -7.15
C LEU A 798 -14.54 13.43 -5.92
N ARG A 799 -15.68 13.37 -5.23
CA ARG A 799 -15.99 14.25 -4.10
C ARG A 799 -16.06 13.44 -2.82
N TRP A 800 -15.01 13.55 -2.01
CA TRP A 800 -14.87 12.81 -0.76
C TRP A 800 -15.33 13.65 0.42
N ARG A 801 -16.18 13.08 1.26
CA ARG A 801 -16.66 13.69 2.51
C ARG A 801 -16.47 12.71 3.65
N ARG A 802 -15.75 13.11 4.69
CA ARG A 802 -15.66 12.34 5.94
C ARG A 802 -16.97 12.48 6.70
N ILE A 803 -17.55 11.37 7.17
CA ILE A 803 -18.85 11.39 7.86
C ILE A 803 -18.80 10.79 9.26
N CYS A 804 -17.84 9.91 9.54
CA CYS A 804 -17.67 9.26 10.82
C CYS A 804 -16.18 8.97 11.07
N SER A 805 -15.79 8.91 12.34
CA SER A 805 -14.44 8.56 12.78
C SER A 805 -14.46 7.73 14.06
N GLY A 806 -13.31 7.17 14.43
CA GLY A 806 -13.11 6.55 15.74
C GLY A 806 -13.62 5.13 15.90
N LEU A 807 -14.09 4.47 14.84
CA LEU A 807 -14.58 3.09 14.88
C LEU A 807 -13.44 2.05 15.05
N PHE A 808 -13.75 0.88 15.61
CA PHE A 808 -12.73 -0.14 15.93
C PHE A 808 -12.44 -1.07 14.75
N GLN A 809 -11.33 -0.83 14.03
CA GLN A 809 -10.85 -1.65 12.92
C GLN A 809 -11.93 -2.04 11.88
N PRO A 810 -12.62 -1.09 11.23
CA PRO A 810 -13.60 -1.39 10.19
C PRO A 810 -13.01 -2.22 9.04
N LEU A 811 -13.58 -3.41 8.81
CA LEU A 811 -13.12 -4.37 7.80
C LEU A 811 -14.27 -4.95 6.97
N GLY A 812 -15.40 -4.26 6.97
CA GLY A 812 -16.54 -4.52 6.11
C GLY A 812 -17.58 -3.42 6.22
N LEU A 813 -18.26 -3.16 5.10
CA LEU A 813 -19.33 -2.18 5.01
C LEU A 813 -20.43 -2.75 4.11
N LYS A 814 -21.68 -2.52 4.50
CA LYS A 814 -22.86 -2.85 3.71
C LYS A 814 -23.88 -1.71 3.81
N ILE A 815 -24.47 -1.33 2.68
CA ILE A 815 -25.66 -0.49 2.68
C ILE A 815 -26.88 -1.42 2.59
N HIS A 816 -27.76 -1.35 3.58
CA HIS A 816 -28.97 -2.15 3.66
C HIS A 816 -30.15 -1.27 4.04
N GLU A 817 -31.20 -1.31 3.22
CA GLU A 817 -32.38 -0.44 3.37
C GLU A 817 -32.02 1.07 3.45
N GLY A 818 -31.02 1.49 2.67
CA GLY A 818 -30.54 2.87 2.63
C GLY A 818 -29.63 3.28 3.79
N VAL A 819 -29.39 2.41 4.77
CA VAL A 819 -28.59 2.69 5.96
C VAL A 819 -27.20 2.04 5.86
N ILE A 820 -26.17 2.74 6.35
CA ILE A 820 -24.79 2.24 6.39
C ILE A 820 -24.60 1.36 7.64
N TYR A 821 -24.16 0.12 7.41
CA TYR A 821 -23.69 -0.82 8.43
C TYR A 821 -22.20 -1.08 8.26
N VAL A 822 -21.45 -1.03 9.37
CA VAL A 822 -19.99 -1.21 9.37
C VAL A 822 -19.62 -2.32 10.35
N THR A 823 -18.95 -3.36 9.86
CA THR A 823 -18.36 -4.39 10.74
C THR A 823 -17.08 -3.85 11.35
N CYS A 824 -17.14 -3.62 12.66
CA CYS A 824 -16.01 -3.31 13.51
C CYS A 824 -15.65 -4.55 14.33
N ARG A 825 -14.53 -4.51 15.04
CA ARG A 825 -14.05 -5.66 15.82
C ARG A 825 -14.89 -5.92 17.08
N ASP A 826 -15.46 -4.87 17.65
CA ASP A 826 -16.31 -4.80 18.83
C ASP A 826 -17.81 -4.96 18.52
N GLN A 827 -18.26 -4.42 17.37
CA GLN A 827 -19.67 -4.33 17.01
C GLN A 827 -19.94 -4.28 15.50
N ILE A 828 -21.20 -4.50 15.11
CA ILE A 828 -21.74 -3.95 13.87
C ILE A 828 -22.31 -2.58 14.21
N ALA A 829 -21.70 -1.53 13.67
CA ALA A 829 -22.15 -0.15 13.84
C ALA A 829 -23.20 0.19 12.78
N ARG A 830 -24.31 0.79 13.19
CA ARG A 830 -25.33 1.37 12.30
C ARG A 830 -25.28 2.89 12.41
N LEU A 831 -25.05 3.57 11.29
CA LEU A 831 -24.74 5.00 11.28
C LEU A 831 -25.98 5.83 10.95
N HIS A 832 -26.25 6.86 11.76
CA HIS A 832 -27.38 7.76 11.58
C HIS A 832 -26.94 9.22 11.53
N ASP A 833 -27.48 9.92 10.54
CA ASP A 833 -27.49 11.37 10.41
C ASP A 833 -28.91 11.83 10.78
N PHE A 834 -29.06 12.55 11.89
CA PHE A 834 -30.36 12.97 12.42
C PHE A 834 -30.74 14.39 12.04
N ASN A 835 -29.76 15.22 11.66
CA ASN A 835 -29.99 16.63 11.30
C ASN A 835 -29.94 16.88 9.77
N GLY A 836 -29.53 15.89 8.97
CA GLY A 836 -29.47 15.95 7.51
C GLY A 836 -28.25 16.66 6.93
N ASP A 837 -27.20 16.88 7.74
CA ASP A 837 -25.98 17.56 7.30
C ASP A 837 -24.97 16.61 6.60
N GLN A 838 -25.27 15.31 6.51
CA GLN A 838 -24.42 14.26 5.98
C GLN A 838 -23.17 13.96 6.83
N GLU A 839 -23.20 14.27 8.12
CA GLU A 839 -22.30 13.77 9.15
C GLU A 839 -23.07 12.84 10.10
N ILE A 840 -22.37 11.88 10.72
CA ILE A 840 -23.00 10.90 11.60
C ILE A 840 -23.08 11.44 13.03
N ASP A 841 -24.31 11.66 13.49
CA ASP A 841 -24.67 12.10 14.84
C ASP A 841 -24.78 10.94 15.83
N TYR A 842 -25.17 9.76 15.36
CA TYR A 842 -25.35 8.59 16.21
C TYR A 842 -24.75 7.34 15.57
N VAL A 843 -23.73 6.81 16.24
CA VAL A 843 -23.17 5.49 15.96
C VAL A 843 -23.90 4.51 16.86
N GLU A 844 -24.92 3.87 16.32
CA GLU A 844 -25.68 2.86 17.03
C GLU A 844 -24.92 1.54 17.07
N SER A 845 -24.90 0.92 18.26
CA SER A 845 -24.48 -0.46 18.40
C SER A 845 -25.63 -1.39 17.98
N PHE A 846 -25.68 -1.74 16.70
CA PHE A 846 -26.72 -2.64 16.18
C PHE A 846 -26.56 -4.05 16.74
N ASN A 847 -25.31 -4.51 16.85
CA ASN A 847 -24.95 -5.73 17.57
C ASN A 847 -23.54 -5.61 18.16
N ASN A 848 -23.36 -5.92 19.44
CA ASN A 848 -22.05 -5.95 20.12
C ASN A 848 -21.77 -7.31 20.78
N ASP A 849 -22.34 -8.41 20.29
CA ASP A 849 -22.12 -9.74 20.87
C ASP A 849 -20.70 -10.28 20.61
N ALA A 850 -19.96 -9.67 19.66
CA ALA A 850 -18.61 -10.08 19.30
C ALA A 850 -17.71 -10.16 20.53
N GLN A 851 -16.98 -11.27 20.72
CA GLN A 851 -16.04 -11.40 21.82
C GLN A 851 -14.66 -10.92 21.35
N VAL A 852 -14.04 -10.04 22.12
CA VAL A 852 -12.76 -9.39 21.79
C VAL A 852 -11.73 -9.66 22.89
N THR A 853 -10.50 -9.90 22.48
CA THR A 853 -9.32 -10.07 23.35
C THR A 853 -8.23 -9.07 22.95
N GLU A 854 -7.11 -9.05 23.68
CA GLU A 854 -5.98 -8.17 23.37
C GLU A 854 -5.17 -8.62 22.15
N HIS A 855 -5.44 -9.82 21.66
CA HIS A 855 -4.63 -10.42 20.60
C HIS A 855 -4.93 -9.73 19.28
N PHE A 856 -3.96 -9.10 18.63
CA PHE A 856 -4.23 -8.36 17.38
C PHE A 856 -4.85 -9.19 16.24
N HIS A 857 -4.37 -10.43 16.04
CA HIS A 857 -4.73 -11.24 14.88
C HIS A 857 -6.08 -11.98 15.00
N GLU A 858 -7.13 -11.32 15.48
CA GLU A 858 -8.50 -11.86 15.52
C GLU A 858 -9.48 -10.89 14.86
N PHE A 859 -9.24 -10.57 13.59
CA PHE A 859 -10.06 -9.64 12.82
C PHE A 859 -11.50 -10.12 12.63
N ALA A 860 -12.43 -9.18 12.57
CA ALA A 860 -13.80 -9.37 12.08
C ALA A 860 -13.86 -8.89 10.62
N MET A 861 -14.02 -9.81 9.66
CA MET A 861 -13.78 -9.57 8.24
C MET A 861 -15.06 -9.75 7.40
N GLY A 862 -15.35 -8.76 6.56
CA GLY A 862 -16.48 -8.72 5.63
C GLY A 862 -17.66 -7.91 6.17
N LEU A 863 -18.67 -7.72 5.33
CA LEU A 863 -20.06 -7.73 5.77
C LEU A 863 -20.95 -8.13 4.60
N GLN A 864 -21.72 -9.20 4.77
CA GLN A 864 -22.73 -9.65 3.82
C GLN A 864 -24.10 -9.66 4.48
N VAL A 865 -25.16 -9.48 3.69
CA VAL A 865 -26.55 -9.53 4.16
C VAL A 865 -27.34 -10.47 3.26
N ASP A 866 -28.07 -11.40 3.86
CA ASP A 866 -28.96 -12.32 3.13
C ASP A 866 -30.33 -11.69 2.84
N GLN A 867 -31.16 -12.43 2.08
CA GLN A 867 -32.51 -11.98 1.73
C GLN A 867 -33.47 -11.88 2.93
N SER A 868 -33.14 -12.52 4.06
CA SER A 868 -33.89 -12.41 5.31
C SER A 868 -33.41 -11.27 6.20
N GLY A 869 -32.41 -10.50 5.74
CA GLY A 869 -31.81 -9.40 6.48
C GLY A 869 -30.76 -9.82 7.51
N ASN A 870 -30.36 -11.10 7.59
CA ASN A 870 -29.30 -11.50 8.51
C ASN A 870 -27.93 -11.07 7.99
N PHE A 871 -27.05 -10.67 8.91
CA PHE A 871 -25.70 -10.20 8.60
C PHE A 871 -24.66 -11.30 8.84
N TYR A 872 -23.63 -11.35 8.00
CA TYR A 872 -22.57 -12.35 8.06
C TYR A 872 -21.18 -11.74 7.98
N TYR A 873 -20.28 -12.19 8.86
CA TYR A 873 -18.87 -11.86 8.85
C TYR A 873 -18.03 -13.01 9.45
N ALA A 874 -16.76 -13.08 9.09
CA ALA A 874 -15.84 -14.08 9.61
C ALA A 874 -14.97 -13.50 10.74
N LYS A 875 -14.80 -14.24 11.84
CA LYS A 875 -13.94 -13.87 12.95
C LYS A 875 -12.71 -14.79 12.99
N SER A 876 -11.53 -14.22 12.77
CA SER A 876 -10.28 -14.99 12.74
C SER A 876 -9.94 -15.62 14.10
N ALA A 877 -9.20 -16.73 14.08
CA ALA A 877 -8.60 -17.33 15.28
C ALA A 877 -7.32 -16.58 15.68
N ARG A 878 -6.82 -16.82 16.89
CA ARG A 878 -5.58 -16.19 17.34
C ARG A 878 -4.38 -16.73 16.56
N HIS A 879 -3.60 -15.84 15.95
CA HIS A 879 -2.32 -16.21 15.33
C HIS A 879 -1.40 -16.97 16.30
N ALA A 880 -1.02 -18.19 15.91
CA ALA A 880 -0.08 -19.08 16.61
C ALA A 880 -0.41 -19.39 18.08
N LYS A 881 -1.67 -19.18 18.48
CA LYS A 881 -2.16 -19.46 19.84
C LYS A 881 -3.50 -20.18 19.76
N THR A 882 -3.79 -20.99 20.77
CA THR A 882 -5.13 -21.58 20.91
C THR A 882 -6.16 -20.50 21.24
N ALA A 883 -7.39 -20.72 20.79
CA ALA A 883 -8.52 -19.85 21.07
C ALA A 883 -8.80 -19.71 22.57
N LEU A 884 -9.17 -18.49 23.00
CA LEU A 884 -9.61 -18.18 24.37
C LEU A 884 -11.13 -18.12 24.51
N VAL A 885 -11.79 -17.43 23.57
CA VAL A 885 -13.24 -17.20 23.54
C VAL A 885 -13.94 -17.93 22.36
N PRO A 886 -15.22 -18.31 22.50
CA PRO A 886 -16.04 -18.99 21.49
C PRO A 886 -15.96 -18.47 20.05
N HIS A 887 -15.92 -17.15 19.83
CA HIS A 887 -15.98 -16.61 18.47
C HIS A 887 -14.66 -16.71 17.67
N HIS A 888 -13.56 -17.20 18.27
CA HIS A 888 -12.30 -17.35 17.53
C HIS A 888 -12.35 -18.45 16.46
N GLY A 889 -12.10 -18.05 15.20
CA GLY A 889 -11.99 -18.98 14.07
C GLY A 889 -13.34 -19.45 13.55
N THR A 890 -14.29 -18.52 13.44
CA THR A 890 -15.70 -18.81 13.14
C THR A 890 -16.26 -17.96 11.99
N LEU A 891 -17.31 -18.49 11.36
CA LEU A 891 -18.25 -17.70 10.57
C LEU A 891 -19.45 -17.37 11.45
N LEU A 892 -19.82 -16.09 11.55
CA LEU A 892 -20.89 -15.61 12.42
C LEU A 892 -22.09 -15.12 11.60
N ARG A 893 -23.29 -15.38 12.13
CA ARG A 893 -24.58 -14.87 11.63
C ARG A 893 -25.21 -13.99 12.70
N VAL A 894 -25.52 -12.74 12.39
CA VAL A 894 -26.28 -11.83 13.26
C VAL A 894 -27.71 -11.73 12.74
N SER A 895 -28.69 -11.85 13.63
CA SER A 895 -30.10 -11.74 13.28
C SER A 895 -30.43 -10.39 12.64
N SER A 896 -31.48 -10.35 11.82
CA SER A 896 -31.90 -9.14 11.09
C SER A 896 -32.26 -7.95 11.97
N ASP A 897 -32.54 -8.17 13.26
CA ASP A 897 -32.80 -7.15 14.28
C ASP A 897 -31.59 -6.84 15.18
N GLY A 898 -30.45 -7.48 14.92
CA GLY A 898 -29.22 -7.31 15.69
C GLY A 898 -29.25 -7.95 17.08
N SER A 899 -30.33 -8.64 17.46
CA SER A 899 -30.53 -9.10 18.84
C SER A 899 -29.66 -10.31 19.22
N ARG A 900 -29.17 -11.09 18.24
CA ARG A 900 -28.49 -12.37 18.48
C ARG A 900 -27.41 -12.65 17.45
N THR A 901 -26.29 -13.22 17.90
CA THR A 901 -25.24 -13.81 17.05
C THR A 901 -25.16 -15.32 17.22
N ASP A 902 -25.14 -16.05 16.10
CA ASP A 902 -24.96 -17.50 16.03
C ASP A 902 -23.60 -17.84 15.37
N ILE A 903 -22.95 -18.92 15.82
CA ILE A 903 -21.81 -19.52 15.12
C ILE A 903 -22.34 -20.45 14.02
N VAL A 904 -22.10 -20.10 12.76
CA VAL A 904 -22.52 -20.91 11.60
C VAL A 904 -21.55 -22.07 11.37
N ALA A 905 -20.25 -21.80 11.45
CA ALA A 905 -19.19 -22.79 11.20
C ALA A 905 -17.91 -22.42 11.96
N ASN A 906 -17.02 -23.39 12.19
CA ASN A 906 -15.79 -23.21 12.95
C ASN A 906 -14.57 -23.90 12.30
N GLY A 907 -13.39 -23.71 12.89
CA GLY A 907 -12.15 -24.30 12.38
C GLY A 907 -11.48 -23.47 11.29
N PHE A 908 -11.72 -22.17 11.26
CA PHE A 908 -10.97 -21.22 10.43
C PHE A 908 -9.75 -20.70 11.20
N ARG A 909 -8.66 -20.38 10.50
CA ARG A 909 -7.45 -19.80 11.09
C ARG A 909 -7.46 -18.28 11.00
N ALA A 910 -7.44 -17.75 9.79
CA ALA A 910 -7.48 -16.34 9.48
C ALA A 910 -8.34 -16.21 8.22
N ALA A 911 -9.64 -16.01 8.41
CA ALA A 911 -10.58 -15.87 7.31
C ALA A 911 -10.65 -14.41 6.89
N ASN A 912 -10.55 -14.11 5.59
CA ASN A 912 -10.51 -12.73 5.08
C ASN A 912 -11.68 -12.42 4.14
N GLY A 913 -12.89 -12.62 4.65
CA GLY A 913 -14.13 -12.28 3.96
C GLY A 913 -15.07 -13.46 3.81
N VAL A 914 -16.30 -13.15 3.43
CA VAL A 914 -17.40 -14.09 3.28
C VAL A 914 -18.09 -13.78 1.97
N CYS A 915 -18.35 -14.81 1.17
CA CYS A 915 -19.23 -14.73 0.02
C CYS A 915 -20.54 -15.44 0.36
N LEU A 916 -21.67 -14.79 0.08
CA LEU A 916 -22.99 -15.42 0.15
C LEU A 916 -23.32 -16.02 -1.21
N ASN A 917 -23.65 -17.30 -1.24
CA ASN A 917 -24.07 -17.99 -2.46
C ASN A 917 -25.54 -17.73 -2.78
N PRO A 918 -25.95 -17.83 -4.06
CA PRO A 918 -27.36 -17.71 -4.45
C PRO A 918 -28.31 -18.70 -3.77
N ASP A 919 -27.80 -19.84 -3.30
CA ASP A 919 -28.55 -20.86 -2.57
C ASP A 919 -28.63 -20.62 -1.05
N GLY A 920 -28.04 -19.53 -0.56
CA GLY A 920 -28.00 -19.16 0.87
C GLY A 920 -26.84 -19.78 1.65
N THR A 921 -25.98 -20.61 1.02
CA THR A 921 -24.74 -21.11 1.64
C THR A 921 -23.61 -20.08 1.53
N TRP A 922 -22.40 -20.42 1.98
CA TRP A 922 -21.28 -19.47 2.05
C TRP A 922 -20.00 -20.01 1.41
N ILE A 923 -19.14 -19.10 0.98
CA ILE A 923 -17.75 -19.41 0.64
C ILE A 923 -16.83 -18.53 1.48
N VAL A 924 -15.80 -19.13 2.09
CA VAL A 924 -14.87 -18.44 2.98
C VAL A 924 -13.43 -18.81 2.61
N THR A 925 -12.58 -17.80 2.43
CA THR A 925 -11.13 -18.00 2.29
C THR A 925 -10.49 -18.14 3.65
N ASP A 926 -9.40 -18.90 3.72
CA ASP A 926 -8.61 -19.05 4.94
C ASP A 926 -7.11 -19.14 4.61
N GLN A 927 -6.27 -18.49 5.41
CA GLN A 927 -4.84 -18.39 5.11
C GLN A 927 -3.99 -19.53 5.68
N GLU A 928 -2.85 -19.79 5.03
CA GLU A 928 -1.83 -20.76 5.44
C GLU A 928 -1.33 -20.48 6.87
N GLY A 929 -1.11 -21.55 7.62
CA GLY A 929 -0.10 -21.65 8.67
C GLY A 929 -0.38 -22.82 9.62
N HIS A 930 -0.33 -22.63 10.95
CA HIS A 930 -0.66 -23.68 11.93
C HIS A 930 -2.01 -24.34 11.57
N TRP A 931 -2.01 -25.66 11.39
CA TRP A 931 -3.15 -26.48 10.97
C TRP A 931 -3.77 -26.18 9.59
N ASN A 932 -3.23 -25.21 8.85
CA ASN A 932 -3.63 -24.88 7.48
C ASN A 932 -2.41 -25.01 6.55
N PRO A 933 -2.24 -26.17 5.86
CA PRO A 933 -1.05 -26.47 5.05
C PRO A 933 -0.72 -25.43 3.99
N LYS A 934 -1.77 -24.86 3.41
CA LYS A 934 -1.77 -23.83 2.38
C LYS A 934 -3.01 -22.96 2.55
N ASN A 935 -3.06 -21.87 1.79
CA ASN A 935 -4.28 -21.08 1.69
C ASN A 935 -5.41 -21.97 1.14
N ARG A 936 -6.66 -21.74 1.53
CA ARG A 936 -7.79 -22.58 1.10
C ARG A 936 -9.04 -21.76 0.82
N ILE A 937 -9.82 -22.19 -0.18
CA ILE A 937 -11.19 -21.70 -0.43
C ILE A 937 -12.14 -22.77 0.09
N ASN A 938 -13.04 -22.40 0.99
CA ASN A 938 -13.98 -23.32 1.62
C ASN A 938 -15.39 -23.11 1.09
N TYR A 939 -16.03 -24.17 0.62
CA TYR A 939 -17.48 -24.19 0.41
C TYR A 939 -18.14 -24.55 1.73
N VAL A 940 -18.80 -23.60 2.38
CA VAL A 940 -19.17 -23.67 3.79
C VAL A 940 -20.60 -24.15 3.99
N LYS A 941 -20.76 -25.08 4.94
CA LYS A 941 -22.03 -25.63 5.40
C LYS A 941 -22.20 -25.33 6.89
N GLU A 942 -23.44 -25.13 7.33
CA GLU A 942 -23.75 -24.89 8.74
C GLU A 942 -23.34 -26.11 9.59
N GLY A 943 -22.66 -25.85 10.71
CA GLY A 943 -22.08 -26.87 11.60
C GLY A 943 -20.71 -27.43 11.17
N GLY A 944 -20.19 -27.05 10.00
CA GLY A 944 -18.93 -27.60 9.46
C GLY A 944 -17.67 -27.20 10.24
N PHE A 945 -16.65 -28.08 10.21
CA PHE A 945 -15.32 -27.85 10.74
C PHE A 945 -14.27 -27.79 9.62
N TYR A 946 -13.51 -26.69 9.55
CA TYR A 946 -12.60 -26.39 8.43
C TYR A 946 -11.10 -26.57 8.75
N GLY A 947 -10.79 -27.37 9.76
CA GLY A 947 -9.47 -28.02 9.92
C GLY A 947 -8.46 -27.32 10.82
N ASN A 948 -8.65 -26.04 11.20
CA ASN A 948 -7.78 -25.37 12.15
C ASN A 948 -8.07 -25.80 13.60
N MET A 949 -7.21 -26.62 14.18
CA MET A 949 -7.35 -27.13 15.55
C MET A 949 -7.09 -26.08 16.64
N PHE A 950 -6.60 -24.88 16.29
CA PHE A 950 -6.40 -23.78 17.24
C PHE A 950 -7.63 -22.87 17.38
N GLY A 951 -8.70 -23.11 16.59
CA GLY A 951 -9.99 -22.43 16.75
C GLY A 951 -10.71 -22.84 18.04
N TYR A 952 -11.85 -22.20 18.32
CA TYR A 952 -12.71 -22.60 19.45
C TYR A 952 -13.74 -23.64 19.01
N HIS A 953 -13.47 -24.90 19.32
CA HIS A 953 -14.36 -26.04 19.06
C HIS A 953 -14.01 -27.21 19.99
N ASP A 954 -14.85 -28.26 19.95
CA ASP A 954 -14.66 -29.50 20.70
C ASP A 954 -14.09 -30.67 19.86
N VAL A 955 -13.81 -30.45 18.57
CA VAL A 955 -13.17 -31.45 17.70
C VAL A 955 -11.77 -31.80 18.22
N LYS A 956 -11.54 -33.08 18.50
CA LYS A 956 -10.25 -33.63 18.99
C LYS A 956 -9.53 -34.47 17.95
N ASP A 957 -10.27 -35.01 16.98
CA ASP A 957 -9.68 -35.78 15.89
C ASP A 957 -8.96 -34.82 14.94
N SER A 958 -7.64 -34.97 14.87
CA SER A 958 -6.78 -34.20 13.99
C SER A 958 -6.48 -34.90 12.67
N SER A 959 -7.21 -35.98 12.33
CA SER A 959 -7.19 -36.62 11.02
C SER A 959 -7.74 -35.71 9.93
N ASP A 960 -7.33 -35.91 8.67
CA ASP A 960 -7.79 -35.09 7.54
C ASP A 960 -9.24 -35.39 7.18
N GLU A 961 -9.76 -36.55 7.56
CA GLU A 961 -11.16 -36.95 7.43
C GLU A 961 -12.09 -36.17 8.37
N ALA A 962 -11.55 -35.60 9.47
CA ALA A 962 -12.33 -34.81 10.42
C ALA A 962 -12.69 -33.41 9.90
N MET A 963 -12.00 -32.89 8.89
CA MET A 963 -12.29 -31.58 8.30
C MET A 963 -13.10 -31.70 7.01
N GLU A 964 -13.97 -30.71 6.77
CA GLU A 964 -14.54 -30.49 5.44
C GLU A 964 -13.41 -30.13 4.46
N GLN A 965 -13.36 -30.82 3.32
CA GLN A 965 -12.32 -30.59 2.31
C GLN A 965 -12.59 -29.28 1.57
N PRO A 966 -11.56 -28.45 1.32
CA PRO A 966 -11.76 -27.17 0.65
C PRO A 966 -12.12 -27.36 -0.82
N LEU A 967 -12.75 -26.36 -1.43
CA LEU A 967 -12.89 -26.28 -2.89
C LEU A 967 -11.51 -26.39 -3.55
N CYS A 968 -10.52 -25.66 -3.03
CA CYS A 968 -9.14 -25.82 -3.45
C CYS A 968 -8.14 -25.38 -2.38
N TRP A 969 -6.96 -26.00 -2.44
CA TRP A 969 -5.74 -25.53 -1.78
C TRP A 969 -4.96 -24.62 -2.73
N ILE A 970 -4.39 -23.53 -2.20
CA ILE A 970 -3.69 -22.50 -2.97
C ILE A 970 -2.28 -22.32 -2.42
N THR A 971 -1.28 -22.57 -3.27
CA THR A 971 0.12 -22.38 -2.89
C THR A 971 0.43 -20.89 -2.77
N ASN A 972 1.22 -20.52 -1.76
CA ASN A 972 1.57 -19.11 -1.48
C ASN A 972 2.26 -18.40 -2.64
N GLY A 973 2.99 -19.14 -3.48
CA GLY A 973 3.61 -18.61 -4.69
C GLY A 973 2.61 -18.24 -5.79
N PHE A 974 1.38 -18.76 -5.72
CA PHE A 974 0.28 -18.46 -6.64
C PHE A 974 -0.61 -17.34 -6.10
N ASP A 975 -1.01 -17.44 -4.83
CA ASP A 975 -1.62 -16.34 -4.07
C ASP A 975 -1.15 -16.40 -2.61
N ARG A 976 -0.55 -15.32 -2.11
CA ARG A 976 0.00 -15.25 -0.75
C ARG A 976 -1.09 -15.07 0.31
N SER A 977 -2.18 -14.38 0.01
CA SER A 977 -3.26 -14.11 0.96
C SER A 977 -4.57 -13.84 0.21
N PRO A 978 -5.36 -14.89 -0.07
CA PRO A 978 -6.67 -14.73 -0.69
C PRO A 978 -7.63 -14.02 0.29
N ALA A 979 -8.58 -13.28 -0.29
CA ALA A 979 -9.47 -12.38 0.44
C ALA A 979 -10.95 -12.69 0.13
N GLU A 980 -11.81 -11.67 0.03
CA GLU A 980 -13.24 -11.88 -0.19
C GLU A 980 -13.50 -12.46 -1.59
N LEU A 981 -14.42 -13.42 -1.68
CA LEU A 981 -14.94 -13.89 -2.96
C LEU A 981 -16.27 -13.22 -3.27
N LEU A 982 -16.59 -13.17 -4.56
CA LEU A 982 -17.84 -12.63 -5.05
C LEU A 982 -18.19 -13.21 -6.41
N TRP A 983 -19.48 -13.38 -6.64
CA TRP A 983 -20.00 -13.80 -7.94
C TRP A 983 -20.05 -12.60 -8.89
N ALA A 984 -19.56 -12.80 -10.12
CA ALA A 984 -19.89 -11.92 -11.23
C ALA A 984 -21.39 -12.06 -11.52
N THR A 985 -22.18 -11.10 -11.04
CA THR A 985 -23.64 -11.19 -11.10
C THR A 985 -24.15 -11.06 -12.53
N GLU A 986 -25.39 -11.48 -12.82
CA GLU A 986 -25.98 -11.30 -14.16
C GLU A 986 -25.93 -9.83 -14.67
N PRO A 987 -26.17 -8.81 -13.82
CA PRO A 987 -25.98 -7.40 -14.22
C PRO A 987 -24.54 -6.98 -14.51
N ALA A 988 -23.53 -7.82 -14.28
CA ALA A 988 -22.12 -7.44 -14.42
C ALA A 988 -21.74 -7.04 -15.87
N GLN A 989 -22.53 -7.45 -16.86
CA GLN A 989 -22.24 -7.21 -18.29
C GLN A 989 -20.83 -7.68 -18.70
N TRP A 990 -20.29 -8.72 -18.04
CA TRP A 990 -18.98 -9.31 -18.35
C TRP A 990 -19.07 -10.46 -19.36
N GLY A 991 -20.20 -10.56 -20.06
CA GLY A 991 -20.43 -11.53 -21.12
C GLY A 991 -20.23 -12.97 -20.64
N PRO A 992 -19.31 -13.75 -21.24
CA PRO A 992 -19.08 -15.14 -20.83
C PRO A 992 -18.57 -15.35 -19.40
N LEU A 993 -18.17 -14.27 -18.70
CA LEU A 993 -17.73 -14.32 -17.30
C LEU A 993 -18.85 -14.04 -16.30
N ASN A 994 -20.07 -13.72 -16.76
CA ASN A 994 -21.24 -13.67 -15.88
C ASN A 994 -21.45 -15.04 -15.23
N GLY A 995 -21.82 -15.04 -13.95
CA GLY A 995 -22.00 -16.25 -13.14
C GLY A 995 -20.70 -16.90 -12.65
N VAL A 996 -19.52 -16.34 -12.98
CA VAL A 996 -18.24 -16.87 -12.50
C VAL A 996 -17.95 -16.37 -11.09
N LEU A 997 -17.46 -17.27 -10.24
CA LEU A 997 -16.93 -16.92 -8.92
C LEU A 997 -15.55 -16.27 -9.05
N LEU A 998 -15.36 -15.11 -8.44
CA LEU A 998 -14.10 -14.39 -8.39
C LEU A 998 -13.50 -14.44 -6.99
N ASN A 999 -12.18 -14.48 -6.90
CA ASN A 999 -11.43 -14.34 -5.66
C ASN A 999 -10.50 -13.13 -5.73
N LEU A 1000 -10.58 -12.25 -4.74
CA LEU A 1000 -9.66 -11.12 -4.58
C LEU A 1000 -8.42 -11.55 -3.79
N SER A 1001 -7.29 -10.87 -3.99
CA SER A 1001 -6.04 -11.13 -3.25
C SER A 1001 -5.55 -9.89 -2.52
N TYR A 1002 -5.49 -9.99 -1.19
CA TYR A 1002 -4.80 -9.03 -0.34
C TYR A 1002 -3.28 -9.16 -0.51
N GLY A 1003 -2.77 -10.39 -0.64
CA GLY A 1003 -1.32 -10.64 -0.61
C GLY A 1003 -0.59 -10.13 -1.85
N TYR A 1004 -1.22 -10.26 -3.01
CA TYR A 1004 -0.66 -9.86 -4.30
C TYR A 1004 -1.37 -8.66 -4.91
N GLY A 1005 -2.60 -8.31 -4.54
CA GLY A 1005 -3.34 -7.29 -5.29
C GLY A 1005 -3.62 -7.83 -6.69
N LYS A 1006 -4.38 -8.92 -6.76
CA LYS A 1006 -4.80 -9.60 -8.00
C LYS A 1006 -6.23 -10.08 -7.87
N ILE A 1007 -6.81 -10.50 -9.00
CA ILE A 1007 -8.17 -11.07 -9.08
C ILE A 1007 -8.09 -12.37 -9.86
N TYR A 1008 -8.81 -13.39 -9.42
CA TYR A 1008 -8.80 -14.72 -10.00
C TYR A 1008 -10.21 -15.20 -10.30
N THR A 1009 -10.42 -15.94 -11.38
CA THR A 1009 -11.61 -16.78 -11.55
C THR A 1009 -11.46 -18.04 -10.72
N VAL A 1010 -12.56 -18.58 -10.21
CA VAL A 1010 -12.61 -19.82 -9.43
C VAL A 1010 -13.51 -20.87 -10.11
N PRO A 1011 -13.10 -21.43 -11.26
CA PRO A 1011 -13.86 -22.51 -11.90
C PRO A 1011 -13.90 -23.75 -10.99
N HIS A 1012 -15.09 -24.31 -10.81
CA HIS A 1012 -15.32 -25.43 -9.91
C HIS A 1012 -16.52 -26.28 -10.33
N GLU A 1013 -16.65 -27.44 -9.71
CA GLU A 1013 -17.75 -28.39 -9.85
C GLU A 1013 -18.19 -28.92 -8.47
N LEU A 1014 -19.36 -29.55 -8.44
CA LEU A 1014 -19.88 -30.25 -7.26
C LEU A 1014 -20.07 -31.74 -7.60
N ILE A 1015 -19.25 -32.61 -7.00
CA ILE A 1015 -19.37 -34.07 -7.14
C ILE A 1015 -19.83 -34.64 -5.80
N GLN A 1016 -21.00 -35.27 -5.77
CA GLN A 1016 -21.57 -35.88 -4.56
C GLN A 1016 -21.63 -34.91 -3.34
N GLY A 1017 -21.82 -33.61 -3.59
CA GLY A 1017 -21.88 -32.58 -2.54
C GLY A 1017 -20.52 -32.08 -2.02
N GLN A 1018 -19.41 -32.54 -2.59
CA GLN A 1018 -18.07 -31.98 -2.40
C GLN A 1018 -17.76 -30.98 -3.52
N ALA A 1019 -17.44 -29.74 -3.16
CA ALA A 1019 -16.93 -28.75 -4.10
C ALA A 1019 -15.45 -29.03 -4.38
N GLN A 1020 -15.05 -28.94 -5.64
CA GLN A 1020 -13.65 -28.99 -6.03
C GLN A 1020 -13.41 -28.13 -7.26
N GLY A 1021 -12.21 -27.57 -7.39
CA GLY A 1021 -11.90 -26.65 -8.47
C GLY A 1021 -10.55 -26.00 -8.28
N GLY A 1022 -10.36 -24.84 -8.89
CA GLY A 1022 -9.09 -24.11 -8.81
C GLY A 1022 -9.23 -22.62 -9.10
N MET A 1023 -8.09 -21.94 -9.12
CA MET A 1023 -7.99 -20.52 -9.43
C MET A 1023 -7.20 -20.29 -10.71
N CYS A 1024 -7.60 -19.27 -11.47
CA CYS A 1024 -6.82 -18.75 -12.60
C CYS A 1024 -6.81 -17.22 -12.55
N GLU A 1025 -5.63 -16.63 -12.66
CA GLU A 1025 -5.44 -15.18 -12.59
C GLU A 1025 -6.10 -14.46 -13.77
N LEU A 1026 -6.86 -13.39 -13.51
CA LEU A 1026 -7.33 -12.49 -14.56
C LEU A 1026 -6.14 -11.79 -15.22
N PRO A 1027 -6.15 -11.55 -16.54
CA PRO A 1027 -5.08 -10.85 -17.25
C PRO A 1027 -5.13 -9.34 -16.97
N ILE A 1028 -4.83 -8.96 -15.72
CA ILE A 1028 -4.74 -7.59 -15.23
C ILE A 1028 -3.37 -7.38 -14.59
N SER A 1029 -2.87 -6.15 -14.69
CA SER A 1029 -1.68 -5.77 -13.93
C SER A 1029 -1.95 -5.84 -12.43
N GLN A 1030 -0.90 -6.15 -11.69
CA GLN A 1030 -0.94 -6.23 -10.24
C GLN A 1030 -1.27 -4.85 -9.62
N PHE A 1031 -2.19 -4.80 -8.67
CA PHE A 1031 -2.55 -3.58 -7.95
C PHE A 1031 -1.45 -3.18 -6.96
N PRO A 1032 -1.22 -1.87 -6.72
CA PRO A 1032 -0.14 -1.37 -5.85
C PRO A 1032 -0.38 -1.57 -4.35
N THR A 1033 -1.56 -2.09 -3.98
CA THR A 1033 -2.00 -2.43 -2.62
C THR A 1033 -2.75 -3.76 -2.64
N GLY A 1034 -2.98 -4.37 -1.47
CA GLY A 1034 -3.83 -5.54 -1.38
C GLY A 1034 -5.28 -5.19 -1.74
N VAL A 1035 -5.97 -6.02 -2.51
CA VAL A 1035 -7.40 -5.83 -2.82
C VAL A 1035 -8.17 -6.91 -2.09
N MET A 1036 -9.05 -6.52 -1.17
CA MET A 1036 -9.66 -7.48 -0.23
C MET A 1036 -11.16 -7.38 -0.08
N ARG A 1037 -11.81 -6.33 -0.59
CA ARG A 1037 -13.27 -6.20 -0.67
C ARG A 1037 -13.67 -5.79 -2.07
N GLY A 1038 -14.76 -6.37 -2.57
CA GLY A 1038 -15.27 -6.03 -3.89
C GLY A 1038 -16.78 -6.00 -3.95
N ARG A 1039 -17.32 -5.15 -4.83
CA ARG A 1039 -18.75 -5.04 -5.09
C ARG A 1039 -18.97 -4.79 -6.57
N PHE A 1040 -19.94 -5.48 -7.15
CA PHE A 1040 -20.44 -5.10 -8.47
C PHE A 1040 -21.38 -3.91 -8.32
N HIS A 1041 -21.15 -2.88 -9.14
CA HIS A 1041 -21.95 -1.68 -9.12
C HIS A 1041 -23.34 -1.97 -9.72
N PRO A 1042 -24.44 -1.52 -9.08
CA PRO A 1042 -25.79 -1.96 -9.43
C PRO A 1042 -26.27 -1.49 -10.81
N GLU A 1043 -25.80 -0.35 -11.32
CA GLU A 1043 -26.19 0.15 -12.64
C GLU A 1043 -25.20 -0.18 -13.77
N ASN A 1044 -23.93 0.24 -13.65
CA ASN A 1044 -22.95 0.04 -14.72
C ASN A 1044 -22.40 -1.40 -14.82
N GLY A 1045 -22.71 -2.27 -13.84
CA GLY A 1045 -22.30 -3.67 -13.84
C GLY A 1045 -20.80 -3.91 -13.63
N GLN A 1046 -19.99 -2.89 -13.40
CA GLN A 1046 -18.54 -3.08 -13.30
C GLN A 1046 -18.13 -3.46 -11.87
N LEU A 1047 -17.01 -4.17 -11.76
CA LEU A 1047 -16.46 -4.57 -10.47
C LEU A 1047 -15.70 -3.40 -9.86
N TYR A 1048 -15.98 -3.07 -8.62
CA TYR A 1048 -15.15 -2.18 -7.82
C TYR A 1048 -14.39 -3.00 -6.79
N GLY A 1049 -13.17 -2.59 -6.49
CA GLY A 1049 -12.30 -3.25 -5.52
C GLY A 1049 -11.60 -2.24 -4.63
N ALA A 1050 -11.53 -2.53 -3.34
CA ALA A 1050 -10.79 -1.73 -2.37
C ALA A 1050 -9.92 -2.61 -1.48
N GLY A 1051 -8.89 -2.00 -0.92
CA GLY A 1051 -8.11 -2.64 0.13
C GLY A 1051 -6.94 -1.81 0.60
N MET A 1052 -6.00 -2.50 1.24
CA MET A 1052 -4.93 -1.90 2.01
C MET A 1052 -3.68 -2.78 2.08
N PHE A 1053 -2.60 -2.20 2.63
CA PHE A 1053 -1.44 -2.92 3.13
C PHE A 1053 -1.23 -2.63 4.62
N ALA A 1054 -0.96 -3.69 5.39
CA ALA A 1054 -0.79 -3.64 6.84
C ALA A 1054 0.41 -4.47 7.34
N TRP A 1055 0.40 -5.78 7.07
CA TRP A 1055 1.33 -6.72 7.73
C TRP A 1055 2.07 -7.66 6.77
N ALA A 1056 1.34 -8.42 5.94
CA ALA A 1056 1.95 -9.47 5.12
C ALA A 1056 1.43 -9.43 3.67
N GLY A 1057 2.23 -8.86 2.77
CA GLY A 1057 1.92 -8.76 1.34
C GLY A 1057 3.17 -8.37 0.55
N THR A 1058 3.03 -8.35 -0.77
CA THR A 1058 4.10 -7.87 -1.68
C THR A 1058 3.91 -6.42 -2.10
N GLN A 1059 2.82 -5.81 -1.67
CA GLN A 1059 2.42 -4.46 -2.03
C GLN A 1059 2.83 -3.44 -0.96
N HIS A 1060 2.90 -2.16 -1.34
CA HIS A 1060 3.48 -1.11 -0.48
C HIS A 1060 2.60 0.13 -0.33
N GLN A 1061 1.62 0.35 -1.21
CA GLN A 1061 0.68 1.46 -1.05
C GLN A 1061 -0.27 1.15 0.10
N ALA A 1062 -0.46 2.12 1.00
CA ALA A 1062 -1.25 1.94 2.22
C ALA A 1062 -2.70 1.50 1.96
N GLY A 1063 -3.34 2.04 0.92
CA GLY A 1063 -4.66 1.62 0.45
C GLY A 1063 -5.02 2.17 -0.92
N GLY A 1064 -6.13 1.70 -1.48
CA GLY A 1064 -6.57 2.09 -2.82
C GLY A 1064 -7.98 1.63 -3.16
N PHE A 1065 -8.57 2.30 -4.14
CA PHE A 1065 -9.92 2.07 -4.64
C PHE A 1065 -9.91 2.03 -6.17
N TYR A 1066 -10.51 1.01 -6.76
CA TYR A 1066 -10.38 0.70 -8.18
C TYR A 1066 -11.72 0.33 -8.80
N ARG A 1067 -11.90 0.64 -10.09
CA ARG A 1067 -12.98 0.14 -10.94
C ARG A 1067 -12.38 -0.72 -12.04
N ILE A 1068 -12.79 -1.98 -12.10
CA ILE A 1068 -12.35 -2.97 -13.08
C ILE A 1068 -13.48 -3.15 -14.09
N ARG A 1069 -13.19 -2.81 -15.35
CA ARG A 1069 -14.15 -2.86 -16.45
C ARG A 1069 -13.81 -3.96 -17.43
N TYR A 1070 -14.78 -4.80 -17.78
CA TYR A 1070 -14.63 -5.70 -18.91
C TYR A 1070 -14.78 -4.92 -20.23
N THR A 1071 -13.85 -5.09 -21.16
CA THR A 1071 -13.80 -4.30 -22.40
C THR A 1071 -14.52 -4.98 -23.58
N GLY A 1072 -15.06 -6.18 -23.37
CA GLY A 1072 -15.63 -7.02 -24.42
C GLY A 1072 -14.60 -7.81 -25.22
N LYS A 1073 -13.30 -7.65 -24.92
CA LYS A 1073 -12.24 -8.40 -25.59
C LYS A 1073 -12.05 -9.79 -24.98
N PRO A 1074 -11.60 -10.79 -25.77
CA PRO A 1074 -11.40 -12.14 -25.28
C PRO A 1074 -10.39 -12.22 -24.14
N ALA A 1075 -10.76 -12.86 -23.04
CA ALA A 1075 -9.90 -13.07 -21.87
C ALA A 1075 -9.36 -14.51 -21.78
N TYR A 1076 -9.96 -15.46 -22.51
CA TYR A 1076 -9.58 -16.88 -22.52
C TYR A 1076 -9.48 -17.48 -21.10
N MET A 1077 -10.38 -17.08 -20.20
CA MET A 1077 -10.40 -17.52 -18.81
C MET A 1077 -11.12 -18.86 -18.67
N PRO A 1078 -10.63 -19.79 -17.83
CA PRO A 1078 -11.40 -20.99 -17.49
C PRO A 1078 -12.61 -20.61 -16.64
N ILE A 1079 -13.80 -21.02 -17.07
CA ILE A 1079 -15.09 -20.76 -16.41
C ILE A 1079 -15.72 -22.02 -15.83
N ALA A 1080 -15.28 -23.20 -16.26
CA ALA A 1080 -15.62 -24.48 -15.64
C ALA A 1080 -14.42 -25.43 -15.67
N LEU A 1081 -14.33 -26.27 -14.64
CA LEU A 1081 -13.26 -27.24 -14.45
C LEU A 1081 -13.86 -28.55 -13.93
N GLU A 1082 -13.74 -29.62 -14.71
CA GLU A 1082 -14.33 -30.93 -14.37
C GLU A 1082 -13.25 -32.02 -14.41
N ALA A 1083 -13.07 -32.72 -13.29
CA ALA A 1083 -12.17 -33.85 -13.16
C ALA A 1083 -12.92 -35.17 -13.37
N ILE A 1084 -12.51 -35.96 -14.36
CA ILE A 1084 -13.11 -37.25 -14.68
C ILE A 1084 -12.08 -38.38 -14.65
N GLU A 1085 -12.53 -39.63 -14.61
CA GLU A 1085 -11.68 -40.82 -14.48
C GLU A 1085 -10.55 -40.93 -15.52
N THR A 1086 -10.66 -40.25 -16.65
CA THR A 1086 -9.68 -40.29 -17.76
C THR A 1086 -8.93 -38.97 -17.99
N GLY A 1087 -9.23 -37.91 -17.25
CA GLY A 1087 -8.56 -36.62 -17.43
C GLY A 1087 -9.37 -35.39 -16.97
N MET A 1088 -9.08 -34.24 -17.56
CA MET A 1088 -9.69 -32.94 -17.20
C MET A 1088 -10.48 -32.36 -18.38
N ARG A 1089 -11.67 -31.81 -18.10
CA ARG A 1089 -12.38 -30.91 -19.02
C ARG A 1089 -12.30 -29.49 -18.50
N ILE A 1090 -11.95 -28.57 -19.39
CA ILE A 1090 -11.79 -27.15 -19.09
C ILE A 1090 -12.63 -26.37 -20.10
N THR A 1091 -13.62 -25.62 -19.63
CA THR A 1091 -14.40 -24.72 -20.49
C THR A 1091 -13.86 -23.31 -20.35
N PHE A 1092 -13.53 -22.68 -21.48
CA PHE A 1092 -13.01 -21.32 -21.54
C PHE A 1092 -14.09 -20.30 -21.94
N SER A 1093 -13.89 -19.06 -21.51
CA SER A 1093 -14.78 -17.92 -21.78
C SER A 1093 -14.92 -17.60 -23.28
N ASP A 1094 -13.93 -17.96 -24.09
CA ASP A 1094 -13.80 -17.54 -25.48
C ASP A 1094 -13.42 -18.71 -26.41
N PRO A 1095 -13.82 -18.69 -27.69
CA PRO A 1095 -13.45 -19.72 -28.66
C PRO A 1095 -11.94 -19.76 -28.95
N LEU A 1096 -11.39 -20.98 -28.97
CA LEU A 1096 -9.97 -21.26 -29.17
C LEU A 1096 -9.65 -21.74 -30.59
N ASP A 1097 -8.40 -21.56 -31.01
CA ASP A 1097 -7.86 -22.13 -32.24
C ASP A 1097 -7.65 -23.64 -32.08
N LYS A 1098 -8.26 -24.43 -32.97
CA LYS A 1098 -8.30 -25.88 -32.83
C LYS A 1098 -6.92 -26.53 -32.98
N GLU A 1099 -6.19 -26.18 -34.04
CA GLU A 1099 -4.90 -26.82 -34.33
C GLU A 1099 -3.86 -26.52 -33.25
N PHE A 1100 -3.84 -25.28 -32.75
CA PHE A 1100 -2.99 -24.88 -31.65
C PHE A 1100 -3.37 -25.58 -30.34
N THR A 1101 -4.67 -25.62 -30.03
CA THR A 1101 -5.17 -26.17 -28.75
C THR A 1101 -5.08 -27.69 -28.69
N GLU A 1102 -5.18 -28.41 -29.81
CA GLU A 1102 -5.07 -29.89 -29.81
C GLU A 1102 -3.61 -30.39 -29.76
N ASN A 1103 -2.62 -29.49 -29.73
CA ASN A 1103 -1.22 -29.87 -29.55
C ASN A 1103 -0.86 -30.07 -28.07
N VAL A 1104 -0.57 -31.31 -27.69
CA VAL A 1104 -0.25 -31.71 -26.31
C VAL A 1104 0.99 -31.00 -25.73
N THR A 1105 1.93 -30.50 -26.54
CA THR A 1105 3.12 -29.81 -26.04
C THR A 1105 2.83 -28.45 -25.41
N HIS A 1106 1.61 -27.94 -25.55
CA HIS A 1106 1.15 -26.68 -24.96
C HIS A 1106 0.62 -26.82 -23.53
N TYR A 1107 0.65 -28.04 -22.98
CA TYR A 1107 0.14 -28.34 -21.65
C TYR A 1107 1.22 -28.95 -20.78
N LYS A 1108 1.36 -28.40 -19.58
CA LYS A 1108 2.21 -28.95 -18.52
C LYS A 1108 1.40 -29.07 -17.24
N ILE A 1109 1.40 -30.26 -16.64
CA ILE A 1109 0.61 -30.54 -15.45
C ILE A 1109 1.51 -31.10 -14.36
N GLN A 1110 1.50 -30.47 -13.19
CA GLN A 1110 2.21 -30.95 -11.99
C GLN A 1110 1.22 -31.18 -10.86
N THR A 1111 1.44 -32.22 -10.07
CA THR A 1111 0.63 -32.56 -8.89
C THR A 1111 1.51 -32.74 -7.67
N TRP A 1112 0.97 -32.48 -6.48
CA TRP A 1112 1.65 -32.70 -5.21
C TRP A 1112 0.66 -32.93 -4.06
N SER A 1113 1.17 -33.56 -3.02
CA SER A 1113 0.51 -33.73 -1.73
C SER A 1113 0.92 -32.63 -0.74
N LEU A 1114 0.10 -32.44 0.29
CA LEU A 1114 0.36 -31.55 1.42
C LEU A 1114 0.24 -32.33 2.73
N LYS A 1115 0.75 -31.76 3.82
CA LYS A 1115 0.61 -32.31 5.17
C LYS A 1115 0.03 -31.30 6.13
N ARG A 1116 -1.09 -31.66 6.77
CA ARG A 1116 -1.71 -30.88 7.85
C ARG A 1116 -1.14 -31.27 9.21
N THR A 1117 -0.60 -30.27 9.90
CA THR A 1117 0.07 -30.45 11.19
C THR A 1117 -0.09 -29.19 12.03
N ALA A 1118 0.30 -29.27 13.30
CA ALA A 1118 0.43 -28.10 14.15
C ALA A 1118 1.51 -27.12 13.67
N ASN A 1119 2.46 -27.53 12.84
CA ASN A 1119 3.50 -26.63 12.33
C ASN A 1119 2.92 -25.63 11.32
N TYR A 1120 3.62 -24.50 11.14
CA TYR A 1120 3.22 -23.50 10.18
C TYR A 1120 3.38 -23.99 8.73
N GLY A 1121 2.26 -24.12 8.02
CA GLY A 1121 2.24 -24.37 6.58
C GLY A 1121 2.73 -25.76 6.20
N SER A 1122 2.96 -25.96 4.91
CA SER A 1122 3.43 -27.23 4.36
C SER A 1122 4.28 -27.00 3.12
N ARG A 1123 5.34 -27.80 2.96
CA ARG A 1123 6.01 -27.91 1.67
C ARG A 1123 5.20 -28.82 0.73
N HIS A 1124 5.52 -28.82 -0.55
CA HIS A 1124 5.02 -29.84 -1.47
C HIS A 1124 5.68 -31.19 -1.18
N TYR A 1125 4.90 -32.26 -1.23
CA TYR A 1125 5.36 -33.65 -1.13
C TYR A 1125 4.93 -34.39 -2.39
N ASP A 1126 5.70 -35.41 -2.77
CA ASP A 1126 5.37 -36.30 -3.90
C ASP A 1126 5.10 -35.54 -5.21
N GLU A 1127 5.82 -34.42 -5.40
CA GLU A 1127 5.67 -33.57 -6.56
C GLU A 1127 6.10 -34.31 -7.83
N ARG A 1128 5.21 -34.37 -8.81
CA ARG A 1128 5.45 -35.07 -10.09
C ARG A 1128 4.68 -34.43 -11.22
N GLU A 1129 5.22 -34.59 -12.43
CA GLU A 1129 4.58 -34.16 -13.68
C GLU A 1129 3.68 -35.28 -14.21
N LEU A 1130 2.50 -34.93 -14.74
CA LEU A 1130 1.57 -35.86 -15.38
C LEU A 1130 1.62 -35.71 -16.90
N VAL A 1131 1.54 -36.84 -17.61
CA VAL A 1131 1.57 -36.86 -19.08
C VAL A 1131 0.18 -36.58 -19.65
N VAL A 1132 0.09 -35.59 -20.54
CA VAL A 1132 -1.09 -35.34 -21.38
C VAL A 1132 -0.98 -36.21 -22.63
N LYS A 1133 -1.86 -37.20 -22.76
CA LYS A 1133 -1.84 -38.17 -23.87
C LYS A 1133 -2.52 -37.64 -25.12
N SER A 1134 -3.62 -36.91 -24.97
CA SER A 1134 -4.35 -36.27 -26.06
C SER A 1134 -5.06 -35.01 -25.57
N ALA A 1135 -5.26 -34.06 -26.47
CA ALA A 1135 -6.01 -32.84 -26.25
C ALA A 1135 -7.09 -32.75 -27.35
N VAL A 1136 -8.36 -32.63 -26.95
CA VAL A 1136 -9.49 -32.61 -27.89
C VAL A 1136 -10.37 -31.41 -27.59
N LEU A 1137 -10.55 -30.54 -28.60
CA LEU A 1137 -11.38 -29.36 -28.47
C LEU A 1137 -12.81 -29.65 -28.97
N SER A 1138 -13.81 -29.22 -28.22
CA SER A 1138 -15.23 -29.33 -28.57
C SER A 1138 -15.58 -28.59 -29.86
N GLN A 1139 -16.76 -28.90 -30.42
CA GLN A 1139 -17.23 -28.29 -31.67
C GLN A 1139 -17.46 -26.77 -31.56
N ASP A 1140 -17.90 -26.29 -30.40
CA ASP A 1140 -18.06 -24.86 -30.10
C ASP A 1140 -16.72 -24.14 -29.81
N ARG A 1141 -15.62 -24.88 -29.84
CA ARG A 1141 -14.25 -24.43 -29.62
C ARG A 1141 -13.98 -23.84 -28.23
N ARG A 1142 -14.77 -24.19 -27.22
CA ARG A 1142 -14.63 -23.63 -25.86
C ARG A 1142 -14.24 -24.65 -24.81
N THR A 1143 -14.61 -25.92 -24.97
CA THR A 1143 -14.34 -26.97 -24.00
C THR A 1143 -13.21 -27.86 -24.48
N LEU A 1144 -12.10 -27.82 -23.76
CA LEU A 1144 -10.92 -28.65 -23.99
C LEU A 1144 -10.98 -29.87 -23.07
N PHE A 1145 -10.88 -31.06 -23.65
CA PHE A 1145 -10.61 -32.29 -22.90
C PHE A 1145 -9.14 -32.66 -23.02
N LEU A 1146 -8.48 -32.78 -21.87
CA LEU A 1146 -7.11 -33.30 -21.75
C LEU A 1146 -7.18 -34.73 -21.20
N GLU A 1147 -6.78 -35.72 -21.99
CA GLU A 1147 -6.65 -37.11 -21.55
C GLU A 1147 -5.38 -37.26 -20.71
N ILE A 1148 -5.54 -37.57 -19.42
CA ILE A 1148 -4.46 -37.68 -18.45
C ILE A 1148 -4.61 -39.05 -17.76
N PRO A 1149 -3.99 -40.12 -18.29
CA PRO A 1149 -4.22 -41.48 -17.80
C PRO A 1149 -3.84 -41.71 -16.34
N GLU A 1150 -2.93 -40.91 -15.79
CA GLU A 1150 -2.43 -40.99 -14.41
C GLU A 1150 -3.16 -40.04 -13.44
N ILE A 1151 -4.32 -39.50 -13.84
CA ILE A 1151 -5.10 -38.60 -13.01
C ILE A 1151 -5.66 -39.32 -11.77
N HIS A 1152 -5.49 -38.70 -10.61
CA HIS A 1152 -5.97 -39.19 -9.32
C HIS A 1152 -6.35 -38.00 -8.43
N PRO A 1153 -7.15 -38.22 -7.36
CA PRO A 1153 -7.33 -37.23 -6.32
C PRO A 1153 -5.99 -36.70 -5.81
N THR A 1154 -5.90 -35.38 -5.65
CA THR A 1154 -4.69 -34.68 -5.26
C THR A 1154 -5.04 -33.40 -4.50
N TRP A 1155 -4.24 -33.08 -3.49
CA TRP A 1155 -4.42 -31.84 -2.73
C TRP A 1155 -4.04 -30.62 -3.57
N GLY A 1156 -3.03 -30.74 -4.43
CA GLY A 1156 -2.66 -29.66 -5.35
C GLY A 1156 -2.32 -30.17 -6.75
N MET A 1157 -2.72 -29.36 -7.72
CA MET A 1157 -2.38 -29.50 -9.13
C MET A 1157 -2.16 -28.11 -9.73
N GLU A 1158 -1.14 -27.98 -10.56
CA GLU A 1158 -0.94 -26.81 -11.44
C GLU A 1158 -1.03 -27.29 -12.89
N MET A 1159 -1.90 -26.66 -13.67
CA MET A 1159 -1.97 -26.84 -15.11
C MET A 1159 -1.58 -25.54 -15.79
N ARG A 1160 -0.47 -25.56 -16.53
CA ARG A 1160 -0.08 -24.50 -17.44
C ARG A 1160 -0.61 -24.82 -18.84
N CYS A 1161 -1.43 -23.93 -19.38
CA CYS A 1161 -2.03 -24.04 -20.69
C CYS A 1161 -1.57 -22.88 -21.57
N GLU A 1162 -0.86 -23.16 -22.66
CA GLU A 1162 -0.67 -22.19 -23.74
C GLU A 1162 -1.89 -22.26 -24.67
N LEU A 1163 -2.57 -21.13 -24.85
CA LEU A 1163 -3.83 -21.03 -25.58
C LEU A 1163 -3.70 -20.02 -26.71
N LYS A 1164 -4.48 -20.22 -27.77
CA LYS A 1164 -4.57 -19.26 -28.88
C LYS A 1164 -6.03 -19.06 -29.26
N GLY A 1165 -6.44 -17.81 -29.47
CA GLY A 1165 -7.80 -17.51 -29.87
C GLY A 1165 -8.11 -17.93 -31.31
N ALA A 1166 -9.37 -18.30 -31.58
CA ALA A 1166 -9.81 -18.72 -32.92
C ALA A 1166 -9.62 -17.65 -34.01
N ALA A 1167 -9.48 -16.38 -33.63
CA ALA A 1167 -9.23 -15.26 -34.54
C ALA A 1167 -7.75 -15.09 -34.94
N GLY A 1168 -6.85 -15.97 -34.50
CA GLY A 1168 -5.43 -15.93 -34.86
C GLY A 1168 -4.57 -14.98 -34.01
N ASN A 1169 -5.05 -14.62 -32.81
CA ASN A 1169 -4.34 -13.77 -31.85
C ASN A 1169 -2.99 -14.38 -31.42
N GLU A 1170 -2.12 -13.58 -30.80
CA GLU A 1170 -0.93 -14.08 -30.13
C GLU A 1170 -1.28 -15.11 -29.05
N PRO A 1171 -0.47 -16.17 -28.86
CA PRO A 1171 -0.66 -17.12 -27.79
C PRO A 1171 -0.65 -16.46 -26.41
N VAL A 1172 -1.48 -16.97 -25.51
CA VAL A 1172 -1.57 -16.54 -24.11
C VAL A 1172 -1.38 -17.73 -23.18
N THR A 1173 -0.68 -17.52 -22.07
CA THR A 1173 -0.54 -18.53 -21.02
C THR A 1173 -1.65 -18.37 -19.98
N ARG A 1174 -2.28 -19.48 -19.59
CA ARG A 1174 -3.16 -19.56 -18.41
C ARG A 1174 -2.62 -20.62 -17.46
N VAL A 1175 -2.54 -20.26 -16.19
CA VAL A 1175 -2.12 -21.18 -15.11
C VAL A 1175 -3.32 -21.41 -14.22
N ILE A 1176 -3.70 -22.67 -14.05
CA ILE A 1176 -4.81 -23.11 -13.22
C ILE A 1176 -4.23 -23.87 -12.04
N HIS A 1177 -4.44 -23.35 -10.82
CA HIS A 1177 -3.99 -24.00 -9.58
C HIS A 1177 -5.21 -24.56 -8.85
N ASN A 1178 -5.32 -25.89 -8.75
CA ASN A 1178 -6.56 -26.57 -8.36
C ASN A 1178 -6.34 -27.77 -7.44
N SER A 1179 -7.45 -28.32 -6.92
CA SER A 1179 -7.48 -29.57 -6.14
C SER A 1179 -8.48 -30.55 -6.78
N ILE A 1180 -8.31 -31.84 -6.52
CA ILE A 1180 -9.23 -32.90 -6.96
C ILE A 1180 -9.49 -33.83 -5.77
N HIS A 1181 -10.73 -33.94 -5.33
CA HIS A 1181 -11.13 -34.85 -4.24
C HIS A 1181 -11.80 -36.10 -4.78
N HIS A 1182 -12.61 -35.95 -5.82
CA HIS A 1182 -13.32 -37.02 -6.50
C HIS A 1182 -13.15 -36.92 -8.01
N LEU A 1183 -13.22 -38.06 -8.69
CA LEU A 1183 -13.26 -38.14 -10.15
C LEU A 1183 -14.69 -38.48 -10.59
N GLY A 1184 -15.24 -37.71 -11.52
CA GLY A 1184 -16.52 -37.99 -12.14
C GLY A 1184 -16.44 -39.15 -13.13
N LYS A 1185 -17.56 -39.86 -13.32
CA LYS A 1185 -17.66 -41.00 -14.25
C LYS A 1185 -17.64 -40.62 -15.74
N GLY A 1186 -17.54 -39.32 -16.06
CA GLY A 1186 -17.49 -38.81 -17.44
C GLY A 1186 -18.77 -38.98 -18.26
N LEU A 1187 -19.86 -39.48 -17.66
CA LEU A 1187 -21.19 -39.58 -18.27
C LEU A 1187 -21.90 -38.22 -18.13
N PHE A 1188 -22.22 -37.62 -19.27
CA PHE A 1188 -23.22 -36.55 -19.35
C PHE A 1188 -24.62 -37.14 -19.22
#